data_AF-R7J268-F1
#
_entry.id   AF-R7J268-F1
#
_cell.length_a   1.000
_cell.length_b   1.000
_cell.length_c   1.000
_cell.angle_alpha   90.00
_cell.angle_beta   90.00
_cell.angle_gamma   90.00
#
_symmetry.space_group_name_H-M   'P 1'
#
loop_
_entity.id
_entity.type
_entity.pdbx_description
1 polymer ?
#
loop_
_entity_poly.entity_id
_entity_poly.type
_entity_poly.pdbx_seq_one_letter_code
_entity_poly.pdbx_strand_id
1 'polypeptide(L)'
;MKKNIILTALALAATVAAGANTADELRVYINPGHGGWTPDDRPCTLVGHGPYSRTNTDTLSFFESNTDLEKGFGVLERLIQYGLKFDRTLNQTGDNATTGAARDMNNNIVMSRVKNGPYHEDNGTASQLGEATPADLYVFNRNLSEICAEVDANNFDMFISIHSNAASEGTNTNFPLFLYRGYDTPVDEAGVTLQHQQTSRDMAGKCWPYAIGNTHMMWTAYANGGTNLRGDISFYGSSSTSSVTGCKGYLGVLKHHVPGFLVEGYFHTYQPARHRAMNWDVCRVEGDAYAHGIADYFGLTKEATGTIYGVVRDKHEKFKDGAYKPNMSTPDAYKPLNGVTAILKKAGTEVARYTTDNYYNGAFVFDGLEPGDYTIEFEAEGYLPIEEPVAVTVKAADAVYPTASLVSESWTPPTVIYENYPDPAAANKGMFAPDEFNLVQSYVDEPIAQLADKNIRRVIARNGKLYILALDKAAKPNPTIIVYDPVAKAVLTEVSTEGTEGTEKNVADIQVTADGVLVACAKELNQFSDAQMEEGETRGDHNVYKWANDENGLPTGAPVKWFSSQRSGNLLRAYVGETMAYTGSSDEGVIIVPAQSWYSSTTMFYNVYSIAGGELVTDSFLNTVPDWSKQNILGDYTFVTSPLDKNKFLVVSSNKPVYEVSFNDISSFSQSPDALANTNVAGAYRYLGHSYMVAPDNAEGTNAGVKLVEITEGVGNAQGVATTNTSIEGLAATTAVAGEVEVVKDVQTEEVTAAYVNLYAVRDGKVSRFTTKGTTATVEAAAYAYGLTSKDNGETVDVTYRATGAAPKAELILHNGENEIVVPMGAAVKGENTYTLTKKDLLDESKEYTWEVRLTNKTIPASGLVKTMKAASGSNIRASVLTITDPTQPSFGYSAFAPGKAQGVTIFDPEGNEVATGLFKQHALWGGNTSNASNPFRGGEREGKFVFAAWGDDASGVTYVDPMDLDAGLQNMYAGEKQSSGAYVYNGVNVGGGHSGLCFVGKGDNTRMYAFSEDHDTSIAPKNSLLYWELGGAWQITMAPKATGESGRWLNTNCDLVPYGDGLFMSQVRSAGNNSLGVPCFAYIGTDNAVKYNSGNEDDKVWITSGNSAIAISPDGKTFVLGTYGNFLVMDVSWKDGAPTMTKRFEFAPTKAGDWGTARFDYAGNLHYYARSSGKYEVYAIAQEHPVVTTPALATDIIKGKSSAVEDLYDEAVDAEAPVLYYNLQGIQVAADNLTPGVYVRVQGKKATKVVIK
;
A
#
# COMPACT_ATOMS: atom_id res chain seq x y z
N MET A 1 23.69 -12.32 61.37
CA MET A 1 23.90 -11.08 62.16
C MET A 1 23.94 -9.89 61.22
N LYS A 2 22.84 -9.15 61.03
CA LYS A 2 22.85 -7.77 60.46
C LYS A 2 21.66 -7.01 61.07
N LYS A 3 21.94 -5.97 61.85
CA LYS A 3 20.96 -5.27 62.70
C LYS A 3 21.24 -3.77 62.71
N ASN A 4 20.14 -3.01 62.66
CA ASN A 4 19.89 -1.72 63.30
C ASN A 4 20.27 -0.43 62.55
N ILE A 5 19.39 0.01 61.66
CA ILE A 5 18.88 1.40 61.63
C ILE A 5 17.36 1.32 61.45
N ILE A 6 16.64 1.21 62.56
CA ILE A 6 15.19 1.39 62.71
C ILE A 6 15.03 2.26 63.97
N LEU A 7 14.11 3.23 63.94
CA LEU A 7 13.72 4.20 64.99
C LEU A 7 14.45 5.56 65.03
N THR A 8 14.13 6.47 64.10
CA THR A 8 13.95 7.92 64.44
C THR A 8 13.14 8.71 63.40
N ALA A 9 12.06 8.15 62.86
CA ALA A 9 11.09 8.90 62.03
C ALA A 9 9.62 8.51 62.31
N LEU A 10 9.35 7.95 63.51
CA LEU A 10 8.00 7.80 64.06
C LEU A 10 7.83 8.85 65.17
N ALA A 11 7.50 10.10 64.83
CA ALA A 11 6.98 11.11 65.79
C ALA A 11 6.47 12.43 65.19
N LEU A 12 6.45 12.64 63.86
CA LEU A 12 5.87 13.86 63.28
C LEU A 12 5.05 13.64 61.99
N ALA A 13 4.44 12.46 61.86
CA ALA A 13 3.36 12.20 60.91
C ALA A 13 2.07 11.89 61.69
N ALA A 14 1.63 12.85 62.48
CA ALA A 14 0.32 12.86 63.11
C ALA A 14 -0.41 14.13 62.68
N THR A 15 -0.70 14.21 61.38
CA THR A 15 -1.76 15.06 60.83
C THR A 15 -2.72 14.11 60.12
N VAL A 16 -3.83 13.87 60.79
CA VAL A 16 -5.09 13.25 60.37
C VAL A 16 -5.14 12.93 58.87
N ALA A 17 -4.93 11.66 58.51
CA ALA A 17 -5.49 11.14 57.27
C ALA A 17 -7.01 11.09 57.49
N ALA A 18 -7.74 12.07 56.98
CA ALA A 18 -9.16 11.90 56.74
C ALA A 18 -9.29 10.71 55.77
N GLY A 19 -10.07 9.69 56.13
CA GLY A 19 -10.34 8.57 55.24
C GLY A 19 -10.90 9.10 53.92
N ALA A 20 -10.46 8.56 52.79
CA ALA A 20 -11.13 8.81 51.52
C ALA A 20 -12.58 8.32 51.67
N ASN A 21 -13.56 9.19 51.36
CA ASN A 21 -14.98 8.81 51.36
C ASN A 21 -15.17 7.56 50.49
N THR A 22 -15.91 6.56 50.97
CA THR A 22 -16.30 5.42 50.15
C THR A 22 -17.33 5.84 49.10
N ALA A 23 -17.56 5.03 48.07
CA ALA A 23 -18.48 5.38 46.98
C ALA A 23 -19.89 5.77 47.48
N ASP A 24 -20.38 5.11 48.54
CA ASP A 24 -21.67 5.38 49.16
C ASP A 24 -21.71 6.63 50.07
N GLU A 25 -20.56 7.23 50.36
CA GLU A 25 -20.42 8.49 51.11
C GLU A 25 -20.28 9.70 50.17
N LEU A 26 -19.81 9.51 48.93
CA LEU A 26 -19.62 10.59 47.96
C LEU A 26 -20.95 11.17 47.46
N ARG A 27 -21.02 12.49 47.36
CA ARG A 27 -22.17 13.25 46.83
C ARG A 27 -21.76 14.08 45.60
N VAL A 28 -22.42 13.85 44.47
CA VAL A 28 -22.17 14.57 43.20
C VAL A 28 -23.40 15.33 42.76
N TYR A 29 -23.21 16.60 42.43
CA TYR A 29 -24.25 17.45 41.86
C TYR A 29 -24.03 17.66 40.36
N ILE A 30 -25.02 17.29 39.56
CA ILE A 30 -24.99 17.35 38.10
C ILE A 30 -25.94 18.48 37.66
N ASN A 31 -25.45 19.44 36.89
CA ASN A 31 -26.26 20.50 36.32
C ASN A 31 -26.32 20.38 34.80
N PRO A 32 -27.36 19.75 34.23
CA PRO A 32 -27.68 19.92 32.82
C PRO A 32 -28.02 21.39 32.55
N GLY A 33 -27.27 22.05 31.69
CA GLY A 33 -27.44 23.46 31.35
C GLY A 33 -28.85 23.78 30.84
N HIS A 34 -29.27 25.05 30.98
CA HIS A 34 -30.54 25.57 30.44
C HIS A 34 -31.77 24.79 30.98
N GLY A 35 -32.88 24.73 30.24
CA GLY A 35 -34.04 23.91 30.62
C GLY A 35 -35.40 24.47 30.18
N GLY A 36 -35.62 24.67 28.88
CA GLY A 36 -36.86 25.24 28.36
C GLY A 36 -36.93 25.13 26.84
N TRP A 37 -37.67 26.04 26.20
CA TRP A 37 -37.82 26.07 24.73
C TRP A 37 -37.61 27.48 24.16
N THR A 38 -36.97 28.36 24.94
CA THR A 38 -36.81 29.77 24.59
C THR A 38 -35.60 29.98 23.68
N PRO A 39 -35.43 31.17 23.08
CA PRO A 39 -34.20 31.48 22.34
C PRO A 39 -32.93 31.38 23.19
N ASP A 40 -33.03 31.51 24.52
CA ASP A 40 -31.89 31.36 25.44
C ASP A 40 -31.40 29.91 25.54
N ASP A 41 -32.17 28.94 25.04
CA ASP A 41 -31.79 27.53 24.93
C ASP A 41 -31.15 27.18 23.57
N ARG A 42 -30.72 28.22 22.85
CA ARG A 42 -29.90 28.16 21.64
C ARG A 42 -30.38 27.16 20.57
N PRO A 43 -31.64 27.29 20.11
CA PRO A 43 -32.18 26.38 19.14
C PRO A 43 -31.43 26.47 17.80
N CYS A 44 -31.13 25.31 17.20
CA CYS A 44 -30.44 25.22 15.91
C CYS A 44 -31.28 24.42 14.88
N THR A 45 -31.21 24.83 13.62
CA THR A 45 -31.93 24.13 12.53
C THR A 45 -31.28 22.79 12.20
N LEU A 46 -32.11 21.77 11.96
CA LEU A 46 -31.68 20.45 11.51
C LEU A 46 -32.17 20.17 10.09
N VAL A 47 -31.53 19.24 9.39
CA VAL A 47 -32.02 18.77 8.09
C VAL A 47 -33.45 18.23 8.25
N GLY A 48 -34.37 18.69 7.40
CA GLY A 48 -35.78 18.31 7.46
C GLY A 48 -36.64 19.12 8.46
N HIS A 49 -36.04 20.02 9.23
CA HIS A 49 -36.72 20.88 10.21
C HIS A 49 -36.66 22.36 9.82
N GLY A 50 -37.66 23.13 10.26
CA GLY A 50 -37.71 24.58 10.00
C GLY A 50 -36.79 25.39 10.91
N PRO A 51 -36.49 26.66 10.56
CA PRO A 51 -35.87 27.60 11.49
C PRO A 51 -36.69 27.75 12.77
N TYR A 52 -36.02 28.01 13.90
CA TYR A 52 -36.68 28.20 15.18
C TYR A 52 -37.75 29.31 15.13
N SER A 53 -38.90 29.04 15.73
CA SER A 53 -39.97 30.00 15.97
C SER A 53 -40.45 29.90 17.40
N ARG A 54 -40.60 31.04 18.10
CA ARG A 54 -41.07 31.06 19.49
C ARG A 54 -42.56 30.74 19.64
N THR A 55 -43.37 30.98 18.60
CA THR A 55 -44.83 30.76 18.64
C THR A 55 -45.29 29.50 17.87
N ASN A 56 -44.33 28.77 17.30
CA ASN A 56 -44.55 27.49 16.63
C ASN A 56 -43.27 26.65 16.79
N THR A 57 -42.89 26.45 18.05
CA THR A 57 -41.60 25.86 18.41
C THR A 57 -41.61 24.37 18.12
N ASP A 58 -40.73 23.95 17.21
CA ASP A 58 -40.51 22.54 16.93
C ASP A 58 -39.55 21.95 17.97
N THR A 59 -40.10 21.28 18.97
CA THR A 59 -39.34 20.68 20.08
C THR A 59 -38.51 19.45 19.66
N LEU A 60 -38.67 18.97 18.41
CA LEU A 60 -37.85 17.92 17.81
C LEU A 60 -36.60 18.46 17.11
N SER A 61 -36.47 19.79 17.00
CA SER A 61 -35.23 20.45 16.58
C SER A 61 -34.15 20.40 17.67
N PHE A 62 -32.94 20.85 17.34
CA PHE A 62 -31.86 20.92 18.32
C PHE A 62 -32.13 22.01 19.37
N PHE A 63 -32.00 21.65 20.64
CA PHE A 63 -31.95 22.54 21.79
C PHE A 63 -30.79 22.09 22.69
N GLU A 64 -30.01 23.02 23.20
CA GLU A 64 -28.86 22.71 24.05
C GLU A 64 -29.30 21.89 25.27
N SER A 65 -30.37 22.33 25.95
CA SER A 65 -30.94 21.68 27.13
C SER A 65 -31.37 20.23 26.90
N ASN A 66 -31.82 19.85 25.69
CA ASN A 66 -32.21 18.48 25.37
C ASN A 66 -30.98 17.57 25.46
N THR A 67 -29.90 17.97 24.80
CA THR A 67 -28.69 17.15 24.75
C THR A 67 -27.98 17.11 26.10
N ASP A 68 -27.96 18.22 26.84
CA ASP A 68 -27.32 18.27 28.15
C ASP A 68 -28.05 17.46 29.20
N LEU A 69 -29.38 17.35 29.10
CA LEU A 69 -30.17 16.50 29.98
C LEU A 69 -29.81 15.02 29.79
N GLU A 70 -29.73 14.56 28.55
CA GLU A 70 -29.37 13.17 28.23
C GLU A 70 -27.93 12.84 28.64
N LYS A 71 -26.98 13.77 28.43
CA LYS A 71 -25.61 13.61 28.95
C LYS A 71 -25.60 13.53 30.48
N GLY A 72 -26.39 14.36 31.15
CA GLY A 72 -26.55 14.32 32.61
C GLY A 72 -27.11 12.99 33.11
N PHE A 73 -28.01 12.36 32.36
CA PHE A 73 -28.48 11.00 32.66
C PHE A 73 -27.39 9.95 32.46
N GLY A 74 -26.53 10.07 31.45
CA GLY A 74 -25.35 9.21 31.30
C GLY A 74 -24.44 9.27 32.55
N VAL A 75 -24.10 10.48 32.99
CA VAL A 75 -23.31 10.68 34.22
C VAL A 75 -24.01 10.04 35.43
N LEU A 76 -25.31 10.29 35.60
CA LEU A 76 -26.10 9.73 36.70
C LEU A 76 -26.02 8.20 36.72
N GLU A 77 -26.31 7.54 35.60
CA GLU A 77 -26.39 6.08 35.53
C GLU A 77 -25.04 5.41 35.79
N ARG A 78 -23.92 5.97 35.32
CA ARG A 78 -22.59 5.45 35.63
C ARG A 78 -22.20 5.64 37.09
N LEU A 79 -22.50 6.78 37.68
CA LEU A 79 -22.23 7.00 39.10
C LEU A 79 -23.03 6.03 39.99
N ILE A 80 -24.26 5.68 39.62
CA ILE A 80 -25.03 4.62 40.28
C ILE A 80 -24.28 3.29 40.17
N GLN A 81 -23.79 2.94 38.98
CA GLN A 81 -23.02 1.70 38.75
C GLN A 81 -21.72 1.66 39.56
N TYR A 82 -21.08 2.81 39.80
CA TYR A 82 -19.86 2.91 40.61
C TYR A 82 -20.10 2.86 42.13
N GLY A 83 -21.36 2.73 42.54
CA GLY A 83 -21.75 2.48 43.93
C GLY A 83 -22.18 3.73 44.71
N LEU A 84 -22.39 4.87 44.04
CA LEU A 84 -22.96 6.04 44.72
C LEU A 84 -24.41 5.76 45.11
N LYS A 85 -24.78 6.17 46.33
CA LYS A 85 -26.12 5.92 46.87
C LYS A 85 -27.19 6.68 46.07
N PHE A 86 -28.09 5.91 45.45
CA PHE A 86 -29.24 6.45 44.73
C PHE A 86 -30.47 5.56 44.89
N ASP A 87 -31.54 6.12 45.46
CA ASP A 87 -32.84 5.49 45.58
C ASP A 87 -33.81 6.10 44.55
N ARG A 88 -34.15 5.29 43.54
CA ARG A 88 -35.08 5.65 42.47
C ARG A 88 -36.51 5.87 42.97
N THR A 89 -36.86 5.42 44.17
CA THR A 89 -38.22 5.55 44.72
C THR A 89 -38.49 6.89 45.38
N LEU A 90 -37.46 7.71 45.59
CA LEU A 90 -37.59 9.04 46.19
C LEU A 90 -38.20 10.06 45.22
N ASN A 91 -38.97 11.01 45.76
CA ASN A 91 -39.56 12.14 45.04
C ASN A 91 -40.35 11.76 43.75
N GLN A 92 -41.12 10.67 43.78
CA GLN A 92 -41.86 10.16 42.62
C GLN A 92 -43.27 10.75 42.44
N THR A 93 -43.77 11.52 43.41
CA THR A 93 -45.15 12.04 43.43
C THR A 93 -45.17 13.53 43.77
N GLY A 94 -46.01 14.32 43.12
CA GLY A 94 -46.06 15.77 43.32
C GLY A 94 -46.20 16.53 41.99
N ASP A 95 -45.77 17.79 41.98
CA ASP A 95 -45.74 18.61 40.77
C ASP A 95 -44.76 18.02 39.74
N ASN A 96 -45.19 17.92 38.48
CA ASN A 96 -44.38 17.37 37.40
C ASN A 96 -43.03 18.10 37.26
N ALA A 97 -43.00 19.41 37.56
CA ALA A 97 -41.81 20.23 37.41
C ALA A 97 -40.72 19.96 38.47
N THR A 98 -41.07 19.39 39.62
CA THR A 98 -40.13 19.15 40.75
C THR A 98 -39.97 17.68 41.12
N THR A 99 -40.75 16.79 40.52
CA THR A 99 -40.71 15.33 40.73
C THR A 99 -39.59 14.64 39.95
N GLY A 100 -38.90 13.73 40.62
CA GLY A 100 -37.85 12.86 40.10
C GLY A 100 -36.80 12.54 41.17
N ALA A 101 -36.31 11.30 41.20
CA ALA A 101 -35.38 10.81 42.23
C ALA A 101 -34.09 11.64 42.30
N ALA A 102 -33.54 12.06 41.17
CA ALA A 102 -32.36 12.90 41.15
C ALA A 102 -32.62 14.36 41.56
N ARG A 103 -33.86 14.77 41.84
CA ARG A 103 -34.16 16.06 42.48
C ARG A 103 -34.21 15.98 44.00
N ASP A 104 -34.22 14.77 44.58
CA ASP A 104 -34.31 14.57 46.02
C ASP A 104 -32.92 14.68 46.68
N MET A 105 -32.77 15.61 47.64
CA MET A 105 -31.49 15.84 48.33
C MET A 105 -31.04 14.69 49.23
N ASN A 106 -31.91 13.72 49.54
CA ASN A 106 -31.53 12.52 50.30
C ASN A 106 -30.71 11.53 49.47
N ASN A 107 -30.71 11.67 48.14
CA ASN A 107 -29.79 10.96 47.26
C ASN A 107 -28.40 11.60 47.30
N ASN A 108 -27.40 10.80 46.97
CA ASN A 108 -26.03 11.30 46.82
C ASN A 108 -25.75 11.84 45.43
N ILE A 109 -26.48 11.38 44.42
CA ILE A 109 -26.42 11.95 43.07
C ILE A 109 -27.65 12.81 42.89
N VAL A 110 -27.44 14.11 42.70
CA VAL A 110 -28.52 15.09 42.55
C VAL A 110 -28.32 15.84 41.24
N MET A 111 -29.39 16.02 40.48
CA MET A 111 -29.43 16.80 39.26
C MET A 111 -30.15 18.13 39.51
N SER A 112 -29.68 19.22 38.91
CA SER A 112 -30.37 20.51 38.98
C SER A 112 -31.77 20.45 38.37
N ARG A 113 -31.95 19.68 37.31
CA ARG A 113 -33.22 19.40 36.63
C ARG A 113 -33.19 17.99 36.04
N VAL A 114 -34.38 17.40 35.89
CA VAL A 114 -34.56 16.04 35.34
C VAL A 114 -35.54 16.02 34.16
N LYS A 115 -36.01 17.19 33.72
CA LYS A 115 -36.99 17.38 32.64
C LYS A 115 -36.70 18.69 31.91
N ASN A 116 -37.15 18.79 30.66
CA ASN A 116 -37.27 20.04 29.90
C ASN A 116 -38.74 20.48 29.87
N GLY A 117 -38.98 21.79 29.83
CA GLY A 117 -40.35 22.33 29.75
C GLY A 117 -40.55 23.64 30.50
N PRO A 118 -41.82 24.04 30.72
CA PRO A 118 -42.98 23.57 29.98
C PRO A 118 -42.97 24.13 28.55
N TYR A 119 -43.73 23.50 27.66
CA TYR A 119 -44.02 24.08 26.36
C TYR A 119 -45.15 25.11 26.50
N HIS A 120 -44.97 26.29 25.92
CA HIS A 120 -45.98 27.34 25.84
C HIS A 120 -46.32 27.67 24.39
N GLU A 121 -47.50 28.28 24.16
CA GLU A 121 -47.87 28.80 22.83
C GLU A 121 -46.93 29.91 22.35
N ASP A 122 -46.28 30.63 23.28
CA ASP A 122 -45.19 31.58 23.02
C ASP A 122 -44.03 31.30 23.98
N ASN A 123 -42.98 30.65 23.48
CA ASN A 123 -41.76 30.31 24.23
C ASN A 123 -40.76 31.48 24.22
N GLY A 124 -41.21 32.70 24.53
CA GLY A 124 -40.31 33.85 24.67
C GLY A 124 -39.49 33.82 25.97
N THR A 125 -38.38 34.57 26.00
CA THR A 125 -37.67 34.85 27.26
C THR A 125 -38.50 35.78 28.15
N ALA A 126 -38.25 35.85 29.46
CA ALA A 126 -38.97 36.76 30.35
C ALA A 126 -38.91 38.23 29.89
N SER A 127 -37.79 38.64 29.28
CA SER A 127 -37.64 39.98 28.70
C SER A 127 -38.54 40.21 27.47
N GLN A 128 -38.81 39.15 26.70
CA GLN A 128 -39.67 39.19 25.51
C GLN A 128 -41.16 39.11 25.86
N LEU A 129 -41.51 38.41 26.94
CA LEU A 129 -42.89 38.18 27.37
C LEU A 129 -43.43 39.24 28.33
N GLY A 130 -42.56 39.90 29.11
CA GLY A 130 -42.99 40.95 30.06
C GLY A 130 -44.00 40.41 31.09
N GLU A 131 -45.14 41.09 31.25
CA GLU A 131 -46.22 40.65 32.15
C GLU A 131 -46.85 39.31 31.75
N ALA A 132 -46.66 38.86 30.50
CA ALA A 132 -47.15 37.56 30.03
C ALA A 132 -46.18 36.39 30.33
N THR A 133 -45.09 36.64 31.07
CA THR A 133 -44.12 35.60 31.46
C THR A 133 -44.80 34.53 32.32
N PRO A 134 -44.80 33.25 31.90
CA PRO A 134 -45.36 32.16 32.70
C PRO A 134 -44.65 32.01 34.05
N ALA A 135 -45.42 31.77 35.11
CA ALA A 135 -44.88 31.64 36.47
C ALA A 135 -43.93 30.43 36.64
N ASP A 136 -44.04 29.44 35.75
CA ASP A 136 -43.28 28.19 35.74
C ASP A 136 -42.04 28.23 34.83
N LEU A 137 -41.76 29.34 34.14
CA LEU A 137 -40.61 29.49 33.22
C LEU A 137 -39.25 29.16 33.88
N TYR A 138 -39.07 29.55 35.15
CA TYR A 138 -37.82 29.33 35.88
C TYR A 138 -37.77 28.02 36.68
N VAL A 139 -38.84 27.21 36.63
CA VAL A 139 -38.87 25.93 37.34
C VAL A 139 -38.00 24.89 36.61
N PHE A 140 -37.99 24.94 35.29
CA PHE A 140 -37.19 24.05 34.44
C PHE A 140 -35.90 24.71 33.98
N ASN A 141 -35.92 26.01 33.65
CA ASN A 141 -34.73 26.82 33.37
C ASN A 141 -34.25 27.49 34.65
N ARG A 142 -33.66 26.70 35.55
CA ARG A 142 -33.41 27.08 36.94
C ARG A 142 -32.47 28.27 37.08
N ASN A 143 -32.81 29.16 38.01
CA ASN A 143 -31.95 30.29 38.34
C ASN A 143 -30.59 29.82 38.87
N LEU A 144 -29.51 30.34 38.28
CA LEU A 144 -28.14 29.94 38.64
C LEU A 144 -27.82 30.20 40.12
N SER A 145 -28.36 31.26 40.70
CA SER A 145 -28.19 31.59 42.13
C SER A 145 -28.90 30.59 43.04
N GLU A 146 -30.03 30.02 42.61
CA GLU A 146 -30.74 28.97 43.36
C GLU A 146 -29.95 27.66 43.31
N ILE A 147 -29.40 27.30 42.15
CA ILE A 147 -28.50 26.14 42.03
C ILE A 147 -27.29 26.31 42.96
N CYS A 148 -26.63 27.48 42.95
CA CYS A 148 -25.48 27.72 43.83
C CYS A 148 -25.84 27.60 45.32
N ALA A 149 -26.98 28.16 45.74
CA ALA A 149 -27.44 28.06 47.12
C ALA A 149 -27.77 26.61 47.51
N GLU A 150 -28.41 25.87 46.60
CA GLU A 150 -28.74 24.46 46.76
C GLU A 150 -27.49 23.60 46.89
N VAL A 151 -26.47 23.83 46.06
CA VAL A 151 -25.18 23.12 46.10
C VAL A 151 -24.44 23.40 47.40
N ASP A 152 -24.33 24.67 47.81
CA ASP A 152 -23.60 25.05 49.03
C ASP A 152 -24.26 24.55 50.32
N ALA A 153 -25.59 24.41 50.34
CA ALA A 153 -26.32 23.99 51.53
C ALA A 153 -26.29 22.47 51.78
N ASN A 154 -25.86 21.65 50.82
CA ASN A 154 -26.12 20.21 50.81
C ASN A 154 -24.87 19.30 50.73
N ASN A 155 -23.70 19.83 51.13
CA ASN A 155 -22.45 19.08 51.33
C ASN A 155 -22.04 18.17 50.15
N PHE A 156 -22.07 18.68 48.91
CA PHE A 156 -21.57 17.92 47.75
C PHE A 156 -20.03 17.90 47.70
N ASP A 157 -19.46 16.81 47.22
CA ASP A 157 -18.02 16.64 47.02
C ASP A 157 -17.56 17.11 45.63
N MET A 158 -18.46 17.05 44.64
CA MET A 158 -18.19 17.48 43.27
C MET A 158 -19.42 18.10 42.61
N PHE A 159 -19.17 19.13 41.80
CA PHE A 159 -20.13 19.75 40.91
C PHE A 159 -19.71 19.59 39.44
N ILE A 160 -20.64 19.23 38.57
CA ILE A 160 -20.44 19.23 37.11
C ILE A 160 -21.60 19.96 36.44
N SER A 161 -21.30 20.95 35.59
CA SER A 161 -22.30 21.60 34.73
C SER A 161 -22.04 21.21 33.27
N ILE A 162 -23.04 20.70 32.57
CA ILE A 162 -22.89 20.14 31.22
C ILE A 162 -23.58 21.07 30.22
N HIS A 163 -22.85 21.44 29.16
CA HIS A 163 -23.24 22.39 28.12
C HIS A 163 -22.72 21.98 26.73
N SER A 164 -23.17 22.71 25.70
CA SER A 164 -22.56 22.73 24.37
C SER A 164 -22.35 24.16 23.86
N ASN A 165 -21.28 24.35 23.10
CA ASN A 165 -20.78 25.67 22.74
C ASN A 165 -21.30 26.18 21.39
N ALA A 166 -21.12 27.47 21.14
CA ALA A 166 -21.45 28.13 19.89
C ALA A 166 -20.30 29.00 19.38
N ALA A 167 -20.14 29.03 18.05
CA ALA A 167 -19.27 29.96 17.34
C ALA A 167 -20.12 30.72 16.31
N SER A 168 -19.79 30.66 15.03
CA SER A 168 -20.63 31.18 13.94
C SER A 168 -21.38 30.03 13.27
N GLU A 169 -22.67 30.21 12.97
CA GLU A 169 -23.49 29.15 12.37
C GLU A 169 -22.88 28.59 11.08
N GLY A 170 -22.68 27.27 11.02
CA GLY A 170 -22.08 26.59 9.87
C GLY A 170 -20.56 26.72 9.76
N THR A 171 -19.87 27.16 10.82
CA THR A 171 -18.40 27.14 10.89
C THR A 171 -17.86 25.71 11.08
N ASN A 172 -16.58 25.51 10.76
CA ASN A 172 -15.87 24.26 11.03
C ASN A 172 -15.38 24.15 12.48
N THR A 173 -15.38 25.23 13.27
CA THR A 173 -14.89 25.23 14.66
C THR A 173 -15.56 24.18 15.53
N ASN A 174 -14.80 23.20 16.04
CA ASN A 174 -15.31 22.21 16.98
C ASN A 174 -14.22 21.65 17.91
N PHE A 175 -14.31 21.88 19.22
CA PHE A 175 -13.44 21.30 20.25
C PHE A 175 -14.09 21.43 21.64
N PRO A 176 -13.78 20.56 22.62
CA PRO A 176 -14.28 20.70 23.98
C PRO A 176 -13.61 21.85 24.75
N LEU A 177 -14.32 22.41 25.73
CA LEU A 177 -13.81 23.42 26.67
C LEU A 177 -14.28 23.09 28.10
N PHE A 178 -13.35 23.01 29.04
CA PHE A 178 -13.67 22.80 30.46
C PHE A 178 -13.30 24.05 31.25
N LEU A 179 -14.26 24.59 31.98
CA LEU A 179 -14.16 25.81 32.76
C LEU A 179 -14.31 25.51 34.25
N TYR A 180 -13.32 25.87 35.06
CA TYR A 180 -13.43 25.84 36.52
C TYR A 180 -13.44 27.27 37.08
N ARG A 181 -13.95 27.44 38.31
CA ARG A 181 -13.99 28.76 38.94
C ARG A 181 -12.57 29.22 39.33
N GLY A 182 -12.11 30.31 38.74
CA GLY A 182 -10.84 30.96 39.09
C GLY A 182 -9.97 31.30 37.88
N TYR A 183 -8.65 31.15 38.04
CA TYR A 183 -7.65 31.60 37.06
C TYR A 183 -6.94 30.44 36.37
N ASP A 184 -6.51 30.64 35.11
CA ASP A 184 -5.73 29.65 34.35
C ASP A 184 -4.43 29.27 35.06
N THR A 185 -3.82 30.25 35.74
CA THR A 185 -2.78 30.03 36.74
C THR A 185 -3.41 30.24 38.12
N PRO A 186 -3.73 29.16 38.86
CA PRO A 186 -4.41 29.26 40.15
C PRO A 186 -3.69 30.17 41.14
N VAL A 187 -4.44 31.05 41.81
CA VAL A 187 -3.92 32.00 42.81
C VAL A 187 -4.81 32.01 44.05
N ASP A 188 -4.26 32.33 45.21
CA ASP A 188 -5.08 32.50 46.42
C ASP A 188 -5.66 33.92 46.48
N GLU A 189 -6.98 34.04 46.44
CA GLU A 189 -7.68 35.34 46.48
C GLU A 189 -8.98 35.27 47.30
N ALA A 190 -9.36 36.39 47.92
CA ALA A 190 -10.62 36.51 48.64
C ALA A 190 -11.81 36.10 47.75
N GLY A 191 -12.59 35.12 48.22
CA GLY A 191 -13.75 34.57 47.52
C GLY A 191 -13.42 33.46 46.52
N VAL A 192 -12.15 33.15 46.24
CA VAL A 192 -11.73 32.01 45.39
C VAL A 192 -10.36 31.48 45.84
N THR A 193 -10.36 30.39 46.61
CA THR A 193 -9.13 29.86 47.22
C THR A 193 -8.26 29.12 46.19
N LEU A 194 -6.95 29.06 46.45
CA LEU A 194 -6.02 28.27 45.64
C LEU A 194 -6.41 26.78 45.60
N GLN A 195 -6.78 26.23 46.77
CA GLN A 195 -7.16 24.82 46.90
C GLN A 195 -8.38 24.47 46.04
N HIS A 196 -9.42 25.30 46.04
CA HIS A 196 -10.61 25.07 45.22
C HIS A 196 -10.26 25.03 43.73
N GLN A 197 -9.45 25.98 43.26
CA GLN A 197 -9.02 26.02 41.86
C GLN A 197 -8.21 24.79 41.45
N GLN A 198 -7.24 24.38 42.26
CA GLN A 198 -6.41 23.21 41.98
C GLN A 198 -7.26 21.93 41.92
N THR A 199 -8.11 21.71 42.93
CA THR A 199 -9.03 20.58 42.99
C THR A 199 -9.97 20.54 41.77
N SER A 200 -10.62 21.66 41.45
CA SER A 200 -11.52 21.76 40.30
C SER A 200 -10.82 21.53 38.95
N ARG A 201 -9.60 22.07 38.79
CA ARG A 201 -8.78 21.86 37.60
C ARG A 201 -8.34 20.41 37.47
N ASP A 202 -8.00 19.74 38.58
CA ASP A 202 -7.61 18.33 38.58
C ASP A 202 -8.79 17.43 38.22
N MET A 203 -10.00 17.70 38.75
CA MET A 203 -11.23 17.01 38.36
C MET A 203 -11.51 17.15 36.84
N ALA A 204 -11.42 18.37 36.31
CA ALA A 204 -11.59 18.62 34.87
C ALA A 204 -10.52 17.90 34.04
N GLY A 205 -9.28 17.88 34.52
CA GLY A 205 -8.16 17.20 33.88
C GLY A 205 -8.31 15.68 33.82
N LYS A 206 -9.04 15.06 34.75
CA LYS A 206 -9.36 13.62 34.69
C LYS A 206 -10.46 13.29 33.68
N CYS A 207 -11.38 14.22 33.41
CA CYS A 207 -12.45 14.04 32.44
C CYS A 207 -12.01 14.34 30.99
N TRP A 208 -11.04 15.24 30.81
CA TRP A 208 -10.57 15.66 29.49
C TRP A 208 -10.19 14.52 28.53
N PRO A 209 -9.41 13.50 28.93
CA PRO A 209 -8.96 12.45 28.00
C PRO A 209 -10.11 11.68 27.36
N TYR A 210 -11.18 11.43 28.12
CA TYR A 210 -12.37 10.72 27.62
C TYR A 210 -13.20 11.61 26.68
N ALA A 211 -13.34 12.90 26.99
CA ALA A 211 -14.07 13.84 26.14
C ALA A 211 -13.39 14.06 24.78
N ILE A 212 -12.08 14.34 24.76
CA ILE A 212 -11.34 14.52 23.50
C ILE A 212 -11.13 13.21 22.75
N GLY A 213 -11.25 12.06 23.43
CA GLY A 213 -11.13 10.73 22.84
C GLY A 213 -12.18 10.40 21.79
N ASN A 214 -13.32 11.12 21.77
CA ASN A 214 -14.37 10.93 20.77
C ASN A 214 -13.95 11.46 19.38
N THR A 215 -13.37 10.58 18.57
CA THR A 215 -12.86 10.93 17.23
C THR A 215 -13.97 11.24 16.23
N HIS A 216 -15.21 10.80 16.48
CA HIS A 216 -16.35 11.11 15.61
C HIS A 216 -16.73 12.59 15.62
N MET A 217 -16.25 13.37 16.59
CA MET A 217 -16.50 14.81 16.66
C MET A 217 -15.64 15.64 15.72
N MET A 218 -14.60 15.06 15.09
CA MET A 218 -13.75 15.74 14.10
C MET A 218 -13.15 17.04 14.66
N TRP A 219 -12.44 16.94 15.79
CA TRP A 219 -11.92 18.08 16.54
C TRP A 219 -10.99 18.96 15.70
N THR A 220 -11.25 20.27 15.68
CA THR A 220 -10.41 21.26 14.97
C THR A 220 -9.25 21.78 15.80
N ALA A 221 -9.18 21.42 17.09
CA ALA A 221 -8.09 21.83 17.98
C ALA A 221 -7.86 20.77 19.07
N TYR A 222 -6.66 20.78 19.67
CA TYR A 222 -6.24 19.97 20.81
C TYR A 222 -6.13 18.45 20.62
N ALA A 223 -6.54 17.89 19.48
CA ALA A 223 -6.40 16.47 19.16
C ALA A 223 -4.96 15.93 19.25
N ASN A 224 -3.94 16.81 19.12
CA ASN A 224 -2.51 16.46 19.20
C ASN A 224 -1.94 16.45 20.63
N GLY A 225 -2.78 16.22 21.65
CA GLY A 225 -2.36 16.09 23.06
C GLY A 225 -2.38 17.39 23.88
N GLY A 226 -2.93 18.47 23.35
CA GLY A 226 -3.19 19.69 24.11
C GLY A 226 -4.43 19.59 24.99
N THR A 227 -4.64 20.56 25.89
CA THR A 227 -5.84 20.65 26.73
C THR A 227 -6.44 22.05 26.72
N ASN A 228 -7.76 22.16 26.80
CA ASN A 228 -8.48 23.43 26.97
C ASN A 228 -9.17 23.48 28.34
N LEU A 229 -8.36 23.41 29.40
CA LEU A 229 -8.80 23.54 30.79
C LEU A 229 -8.53 24.98 31.26
N ARG A 230 -9.60 25.73 31.53
CA ARG A 230 -9.51 27.18 31.73
C ARG A 230 -10.15 27.61 33.04
N GLY A 231 -9.53 28.57 33.71
CA GLY A 231 -10.17 29.29 34.81
C GLY A 231 -11.14 30.33 34.23
N ASP A 232 -12.40 30.32 34.66
CA ASP A 232 -13.45 31.17 34.10
C ASP A 232 -13.12 32.68 34.17
N ILE A 233 -12.45 33.14 35.23
CA ILE A 233 -12.03 34.54 35.37
C ILE A 233 -10.97 34.91 34.31
N SER A 234 -10.03 34.01 34.04
CA SER A 234 -9.00 34.24 33.01
C SER A 234 -9.58 34.16 31.61
N PHE A 235 -10.48 33.22 31.37
CA PHE A 235 -11.12 33.03 30.07
C PHE A 235 -11.96 34.25 29.67
N TYR A 236 -12.78 34.77 30.59
CA TYR A 236 -13.68 35.90 30.31
C TYR A 236 -13.09 37.27 30.66
N GLY A 237 -11.88 37.33 31.23
CA GLY A 237 -11.16 38.58 31.56
C GLY A 237 -11.82 39.45 32.63
N SER A 238 -12.82 38.94 33.36
CA SER A 238 -13.56 39.68 34.39
C SER A 238 -14.16 38.74 35.44
N SER A 239 -14.66 39.28 36.55
CA SER A 239 -15.29 38.50 37.63
C SER A 239 -16.27 39.34 38.45
N SER A 240 -17.14 38.67 39.20
CA SER A 240 -17.99 39.27 40.23
C SER A 240 -18.15 38.33 41.42
N THR A 241 -18.55 38.89 42.57
CA THR A 241 -18.80 38.13 43.79
C THR A 241 -20.30 37.85 43.93
N SER A 242 -20.66 36.59 44.15
CA SER A 242 -22.04 36.18 44.42
C SER A 242 -22.53 36.82 45.72
N SER A 243 -23.69 37.48 45.67
CA SER A 243 -24.38 38.01 46.85
C SER A 243 -25.02 36.91 47.72
N VAL A 244 -25.09 35.67 47.22
CA VAL A 244 -25.71 34.52 47.88
C VAL A 244 -24.68 33.70 48.66
N THR A 245 -23.53 33.44 48.04
CA THR A 245 -22.50 32.52 48.57
C THR A 245 -21.20 33.24 48.96
N GLY A 246 -21.00 34.49 48.55
CA GLY A 246 -19.73 35.21 48.75
C GLY A 246 -18.57 34.73 47.85
N CYS A 247 -18.82 33.77 46.96
CA CYS A 247 -17.81 33.24 46.04
C CYS A 247 -17.55 34.21 44.86
N LYS A 248 -16.27 34.40 44.52
CA LYS A 248 -15.80 35.17 43.35
C LYS A 248 -15.63 34.25 42.14
N GLY A 249 -16.11 34.69 40.97
CA GLY A 249 -16.00 33.98 39.68
C GLY A 249 -16.62 34.78 38.53
N TYR A 250 -16.60 34.25 37.31
CA TYR A 250 -17.35 34.83 36.19
C TYR A 250 -18.70 34.13 36.01
N LEU A 251 -18.68 32.82 35.77
CA LEU A 251 -19.85 32.02 35.48
C LEU A 251 -20.76 31.90 36.71
N GLY A 252 -22.02 32.29 36.55
CA GLY A 252 -22.97 32.35 37.66
C GLY A 252 -23.12 31.03 38.40
N VAL A 253 -23.18 29.92 37.66
CA VAL A 253 -23.43 28.57 38.20
C VAL A 253 -22.26 28.00 38.99
N LEU A 254 -21.03 28.48 38.78
CA LEU A 254 -19.85 27.98 39.49
C LEU A 254 -19.58 28.70 40.80
N LYS A 255 -20.31 29.78 41.12
CA LYS A 255 -20.08 30.65 42.29
C LYS A 255 -20.60 30.01 43.59
N HIS A 256 -20.12 28.81 43.90
CA HIS A 256 -20.35 28.06 45.13
C HIS A 256 -19.01 27.46 45.60
N HIS A 257 -18.98 26.91 46.82
CA HIS A 257 -17.79 26.39 47.48
C HIS A 257 -17.41 24.98 47.02
N VAL A 258 -18.36 24.19 46.52
CA VAL A 258 -18.13 22.82 46.03
C VAL A 258 -17.19 22.81 44.81
N PRO A 259 -16.05 22.09 44.84
CA PRO A 259 -15.14 21.97 43.70
C PRO A 259 -15.80 21.28 42.49
N GLY A 260 -15.37 21.62 41.29
CA GLY A 260 -16.02 21.15 40.08
C GLY A 260 -15.77 22.02 38.85
N PHE A 261 -16.43 21.69 37.76
CA PHE A 261 -16.25 22.39 36.49
C PHE A 261 -17.55 22.45 35.67
N LEU A 262 -17.59 23.38 34.73
CA LEU A 262 -18.52 23.42 33.62
C LEU A 262 -17.82 22.86 32.38
N VAL A 263 -18.48 22.00 31.64
CA VAL A 263 -17.99 21.46 30.37
C VAL A 263 -18.87 21.91 29.23
N GLU A 264 -18.23 22.47 28.21
CA GLU A 264 -18.76 22.75 26.88
C GLU A 264 -18.26 21.63 25.96
N GLY A 265 -19.06 20.58 25.76
CA GLY A 265 -18.58 19.31 25.19
C GLY A 265 -18.19 19.39 23.71
N TYR A 266 -18.91 20.20 22.93
CA TYR A 266 -18.69 20.41 21.50
C TYR A 266 -19.37 21.69 21.04
N PHE A 267 -19.15 22.12 19.80
CA PHE A 267 -19.83 23.26 19.21
C PHE A 267 -21.08 22.83 18.43
N HIS A 268 -22.28 23.18 18.88
CA HIS A 268 -23.53 22.86 18.16
C HIS A 268 -23.73 23.67 16.87
N THR A 269 -22.91 24.71 16.68
CA THR A 269 -22.78 25.43 15.40
C THR A 269 -21.93 24.69 14.36
N TYR A 270 -21.15 23.68 14.79
CA TYR A 270 -20.59 22.67 13.88
C TYR A 270 -21.69 21.66 13.55
N GLN A 271 -22.29 21.86 12.38
CA GLN A 271 -23.56 21.25 12.04
C GLN A 271 -23.55 19.70 12.10
N PRO A 272 -22.49 18.98 11.68
CA PRO A 272 -22.43 17.52 11.86
C PRO A 272 -22.51 17.07 13.33
N ALA A 273 -21.89 17.79 14.26
CA ALA A 273 -21.91 17.42 15.68
C ALA A 273 -23.30 17.59 16.31
N ARG A 274 -24.05 18.66 15.98
CA ARG A 274 -25.44 18.78 16.49
C ARG A 274 -26.36 17.67 15.98
N HIS A 275 -26.19 17.21 14.74
CA HIS A 275 -26.98 16.09 14.20
C HIS A 275 -26.66 14.78 14.93
N ARG A 276 -25.38 14.53 15.24
CA ARG A 276 -24.97 13.40 16.09
C ARG A 276 -25.59 13.48 17.49
N ALA A 277 -25.62 14.66 18.08
CA ALA A 277 -26.19 14.86 19.42
C ALA A 277 -27.72 14.70 19.48
N MET A 278 -28.42 14.67 18.34
CA MET A 278 -29.85 14.29 18.32
C MET A 278 -30.06 12.82 18.64
N ASN A 279 -29.04 11.98 18.52
CA ASN A 279 -29.06 10.62 19.00
C ASN A 279 -28.78 10.59 20.51
N TRP A 280 -29.75 10.18 21.31
CA TRP A 280 -29.62 10.18 22.77
C TRP A 280 -28.59 9.18 23.29
N ASP A 281 -28.34 8.08 22.58
CA ASP A 281 -27.29 7.15 22.97
C ASP A 281 -25.91 7.77 22.77
N VAL A 282 -25.72 8.60 21.74
CA VAL A 282 -24.50 9.41 21.56
C VAL A 282 -24.32 10.41 22.71
N CYS A 283 -25.40 11.08 23.14
CA CYS A 283 -25.35 11.96 24.32
C CYS A 283 -24.97 11.19 25.59
N ARG A 284 -25.46 9.97 25.77
CA ARG A 284 -25.09 9.12 26.92
C ARG A 284 -23.63 8.72 26.88
N VAL A 285 -23.07 8.39 25.72
CA VAL A 285 -21.63 8.12 25.56
C VAL A 285 -20.78 9.32 26.00
N GLU A 286 -21.19 10.55 25.69
CA GLU A 286 -20.52 11.76 26.19
C GLU A 286 -20.65 11.90 27.71
N GLY A 287 -21.83 11.60 28.28
CA GLY A 287 -22.03 11.55 29.73
C GLY A 287 -21.16 10.50 30.44
N ASP A 288 -21.07 9.30 29.87
CA ASP A 288 -20.24 8.20 30.37
C ASP A 288 -18.77 8.60 30.41
N ALA A 289 -18.28 9.28 29.37
CA ALA A 289 -16.92 9.82 29.32
C ALA A 289 -16.63 10.78 30.50
N TYR A 290 -17.58 11.63 30.89
CA TYR A 290 -17.42 12.47 32.07
C TYR A 290 -17.40 11.63 33.36
N ALA A 291 -18.27 10.62 33.48
CA ALA A 291 -18.29 9.73 34.64
C ALA A 291 -17.01 8.91 34.78
N HIS A 292 -16.39 8.46 33.69
CA HIS A 292 -15.08 7.79 33.69
C HIS A 292 -14.00 8.66 34.33
N GLY A 293 -13.95 9.95 33.96
CA GLY A 293 -13.04 10.91 34.57
C GLY A 293 -13.32 11.17 36.05
N ILE A 294 -14.59 11.22 36.44
CA ILE A 294 -15.00 11.34 37.85
C ILE A 294 -14.54 10.11 38.65
N ALA A 295 -14.73 8.91 38.10
CA ALA A 295 -14.26 7.67 38.71
C ALA A 295 -12.74 7.64 38.86
N ASP A 296 -11.99 8.08 37.84
CA ASP A 296 -10.53 8.18 37.90
C ASP A 296 -10.06 9.20 38.95
N TYR A 297 -10.80 10.29 39.16
CA TYR A 297 -10.49 11.29 40.17
C TYR A 297 -10.69 10.74 41.60
N PHE A 298 -11.82 10.08 41.85
CA PHE A 298 -12.17 9.55 43.17
C PHE A 298 -11.60 8.14 43.44
N GLY A 299 -10.99 7.49 42.45
CA GLY A 299 -10.49 6.12 42.57
C GLY A 299 -11.61 5.08 42.66
N LEU A 300 -12.75 5.33 41.99
CA LEU A 300 -13.88 4.40 41.95
C LEU A 300 -13.61 3.22 41.03
N THR A 301 -14.22 2.08 41.32
CA THR A 301 -14.17 0.92 40.41
C THR A 301 -15.11 1.16 39.24
N LYS A 302 -14.54 1.28 38.04
CA LYS A 302 -15.31 1.42 36.78
C LYS A 302 -15.96 0.09 36.36
N GLU A 303 -16.87 0.17 35.41
CA GLU A 303 -17.56 -0.98 34.83
C GLU A 303 -16.59 -1.95 34.13
N ALA A 304 -16.96 -3.23 34.06
CA ALA A 304 -16.17 -4.27 33.39
C ALA A 304 -16.46 -4.38 31.89
N THR A 305 -17.45 -3.63 31.38
CA THR A 305 -17.91 -3.65 29.99
C THR A 305 -17.43 -2.41 29.23
N GLY A 306 -17.51 -2.42 27.90
CA GLY A 306 -17.17 -1.29 27.03
C GLY A 306 -18.29 -0.92 26.07
N THR A 307 -18.03 0.11 25.27
CA THR A 307 -19.02 0.69 24.35
C THR A 307 -18.45 0.80 22.93
N ILE A 308 -19.26 0.48 21.93
CA ILE A 308 -19.00 0.82 20.53
C ILE A 308 -19.90 1.98 20.16
N TYR A 309 -19.33 3.10 19.74
CA TYR A 309 -20.07 4.19 19.09
C TYR A 309 -19.56 4.31 17.66
N GLY A 310 -20.33 3.85 16.68
CA GLY A 310 -19.94 3.93 15.27
C GLY A 310 -20.76 4.90 14.43
N VAL A 311 -20.24 5.23 13.24
CA VAL A 311 -20.95 6.03 12.22
C VAL A 311 -20.87 5.39 10.83
N VAL A 312 -22.02 5.26 10.17
CA VAL A 312 -22.17 4.74 8.80
C VAL A 312 -22.54 5.84 7.79
N ARG A 313 -21.87 5.84 6.63
CA ARG A 313 -22.03 6.84 5.56
C ARG A 313 -22.11 6.19 4.18
N ASP A 314 -22.55 6.93 3.17
CA ASP A 314 -22.34 6.57 1.76
C ASP A 314 -20.84 6.66 1.40
N LYS A 315 -20.34 5.76 0.56
CA LYS A 315 -18.94 5.70 0.10
C LYS A 315 -18.59 6.76 -0.96
N HIS A 316 -19.58 7.22 -1.72
CA HIS A 316 -19.42 8.03 -2.93
C HIS A 316 -20.20 9.34 -2.90
N GLU A 317 -21.41 9.37 -2.32
CA GLU A 317 -22.27 10.57 -2.28
C GLU A 317 -21.75 11.58 -1.25
N LYS A 318 -21.34 12.75 -1.73
CA LYS A 318 -21.10 13.93 -0.89
C LYS A 318 -22.42 14.55 -0.46
N PHE A 319 -22.50 15.04 0.77
CA PHE A 319 -23.74 15.58 1.32
C PHE A 319 -23.58 17.00 1.82
N LYS A 320 -24.49 17.86 1.39
CA LYS A 320 -24.62 19.24 1.84
C LYS A 320 -26.08 19.62 1.83
N ASP A 321 -26.50 20.34 2.87
CA ASP A 321 -27.82 20.92 3.02
C ASP A 321 -27.70 22.33 3.61
N GLY A 322 -28.77 23.14 3.53
CA GLY A 322 -28.81 24.44 4.19
C GLY A 322 -28.53 24.36 5.71
N ALA A 323 -28.96 23.26 6.33
CA ALA A 323 -28.75 22.96 7.75
C ALA A 323 -27.62 21.97 8.02
N TYR A 324 -26.93 21.45 7.00
CA TYR A 324 -25.79 20.53 7.14
C TYR A 324 -24.63 20.92 6.21
N LYS A 325 -23.61 21.55 6.79
CA LYS A 325 -22.38 22.00 6.16
C LYS A 325 -21.21 21.31 6.85
N PRO A 326 -20.64 20.26 6.24
CA PRO A 326 -19.53 19.55 6.84
C PRO A 326 -18.20 20.26 6.57
N ASN A 327 -17.18 19.89 7.35
CA ASN A 327 -15.81 20.15 6.94
C ASN A 327 -15.45 19.19 5.80
N MET A 328 -15.27 19.70 4.58
CA MET A 328 -15.05 18.87 3.38
C MET A 328 -13.76 18.05 3.41
N SER A 329 -12.82 18.36 4.31
CA SER A 329 -11.59 17.59 4.50
C SER A 329 -11.75 16.40 5.45
N THR A 330 -12.94 16.18 6.03
CA THR A 330 -13.20 15.09 6.99
C THR A 330 -14.22 14.10 6.42
N PRO A 331 -14.38 12.92 7.04
CA PRO A 331 -15.43 11.98 6.66
C PRO A 331 -16.86 12.54 6.74
N ASP A 332 -17.10 13.63 7.47
CA ASP A 332 -18.41 14.29 7.53
C ASP A 332 -18.84 14.86 6.15
N ALA A 333 -17.93 14.95 5.18
CA ALA A 333 -18.25 15.34 3.80
C ALA A 333 -19.17 14.33 3.06
N TYR A 334 -19.19 13.07 3.49
CA TYR A 334 -19.98 12.01 2.88
C TYR A 334 -21.33 11.86 3.58
N LYS A 335 -22.35 11.47 2.82
CA LYS A 335 -23.72 11.38 3.31
C LYS A 335 -23.86 10.43 4.50
N PRO A 336 -24.22 10.92 5.70
CA PRO A 336 -24.61 10.04 6.79
C PRO A 336 -25.91 9.31 6.44
N LEU A 337 -25.96 8.00 6.72
CA LEU A 337 -27.09 7.17 6.32
C LEU A 337 -28.11 7.02 7.44
N ASN A 338 -29.38 7.22 7.10
CA ASN A 338 -30.51 7.00 8.00
C ASN A 338 -31.10 5.59 7.79
N GLY A 339 -31.74 5.04 8.81
CA GLY A 339 -32.44 3.74 8.73
C GLY A 339 -31.56 2.51 8.46
N VAL A 340 -30.23 2.60 8.57
CA VAL A 340 -29.31 1.47 8.42
C VAL A 340 -29.36 0.60 9.66
N THR A 341 -29.45 -0.71 9.49
CA THR A 341 -29.35 -1.68 10.61
C THR A 341 -27.92 -2.21 10.70
N ALA A 342 -27.21 -1.84 11.77
CA ALA A 342 -25.93 -2.41 12.15
C ALA A 342 -26.14 -3.69 12.97
N ILE A 343 -25.44 -4.77 12.62
CA ILE A 343 -25.54 -6.09 13.24
C ILE A 343 -24.20 -6.44 13.87
N LEU A 344 -24.15 -6.52 15.20
CA LEU A 344 -22.94 -6.82 15.96
C LEU A 344 -22.83 -8.34 16.17
N LYS A 345 -21.67 -8.91 15.82
CA LYS A 345 -21.35 -10.32 15.99
C LYS A 345 -20.13 -10.54 16.88
N LYS A 346 -20.17 -11.61 17.70
CA LYS A 346 -19.03 -12.13 18.47
C LYS A 346 -18.81 -13.58 18.08
N ALA A 347 -17.59 -13.94 17.66
CA ALA A 347 -17.26 -15.27 17.14
C ALA A 347 -18.26 -15.77 16.06
N GLY A 348 -18.65 -14.90 15.13
CA GLY A 348 -19.58 -15.20 14.04
C GLY A 348 -21.07 -15.26 14.43
N THR A 349 -21.41 -15.11 15.71
CA THR A 349 -22.81 -15.13 16.19
C THR A 349 -23.32 -13.72 16.46
N GLU A 350 -24.52 -13.38 15.98
CA GLU A 350 -25.19 -12.11 16.31
C GLU A 350 -25.45 -12.01 17.81
N VAL A 351 -25.01 -10.90 18.40
CA VAL A 351 -25.20 -10.60 19.83
C VAL A 351 -26.04 -9.35 20.06
N ALA A 352 -26.10 -8.43 19.08
CA ALA A 352 -26.94 -7.24 19.14
C ALA A 352 -27.19 -6.67 17.73
N ARG A 353 -28.21 -5.81 17.61
CA ARG A 353 -28.48 -5.00 16.41
C ARG A 353 -28.93 -3.59 16.78
N TYR A 354 -28.64 -2.61 15.93
CA TYR A 354 -28.99 -1.20 16.13
C TYR A 354 -29.42 -0.58 14.80
N THR A 355 -30.53 0.16 14.77
CA THR A 355 -30.97 0.88 13.57
C THR A 355 -30.71 2.37 13.75
N THR A 356 -29.95 2.97 12.83
CA THR A 356 -29.64 4.40 12.86
C THR A 356 -30.92 5.24 12.74
N ASP A 357 -30.97 6.38 13.42
CA ASP A 357 -32.12 7.28 13.39
C ASP A 357 -32.26 8.06 12.06
N ASN A 358 -33.16 9.04 12.02
CA ASN A 358 -33.49 9.85 10.84
C ASN A 358 -32.92 11.28 10.90
N TYR A 359 -31.92 11.55 11.74
CA TYR A 359 -31.33 12.88 11.94
C TYR A 359 -30.04 13.10 11.15
N TYR A 360 -29.79 12.34 10.07
CA TYR A 360 -28.62 12.53 9.20
C TYR A 360 -27.31 12.53 10.00
N ASN A 361 -27.17 11.56 10.91
CA ASN A 361 -25.96 11.38 11.71
C ASN A 361 -25.25 10.04 11.46
N GLY A 362 -25.95 9.04 10.93
CA GLY A 362 -25.42 7.69 10.70
C GLY A 362 -24.97 6.96 11.97
N ALA A 363 -25.37 7.43 13.15
CA ALA A 363 -24.85 6.98 14.43
C ALA A 363 -25.51 5.67 14.89
N PHE A 364 -24.71 4.77 15.44
CA PHE A 364 -25.17 3.58 16.16
C PHE A 364 -24.33 3.35 17.41
N VAL A 365 -24.95 2.88 18.49
CA VAL A 365 -24.28 2.65 19.78
C VAL A 365 -24.61 1.28 20.34
N PHE A 366 -23.59 0.50 20.68
CA PHE A 366 -23.71 -0.75 21.45
C PHE A 366 -22.99 -0.58 22.77
N ASP A 367 -23.74 -0.57 23.87
CA ASP A 367 -23.20 -0.42 25.22
C ASP A 367 -23.29 -1.73 26.02
N GLY A 368 -22.55 -1.82 27.12
CA GLY A 368 -22.57 -2.96 28.03
C GLY A 368 -21.89 -4.22 27.46
N LEU A 369 -20.91 -4.06 26.58
CA LEU A 369 -20.25 -5.16 25.89
C LEU A 369 -19.08 -5.74 26.70
N GLU A 370 -19.02 -7.06 26.81
CA GLU A 370 -17.84 -7.76 27.35
C GLU A 370 -16.59 -7.46 26.51
N PRO A 371 -15.41 -7.20 27.13
CA PRO A 371 -14.17 -6.99 26.38
C PRO A 371 -13.86 -8.13 25.41
N GLY A 372 -13.26 -7.78 24.26
CA GLY A 372 -12.88 -8.73 23.22
C GLY A 372 -13.20 -8.25 21.79
N ASP A 373 -13.03 -9.16 20.83
CA ASP A 373 -13.16 -8.86 19.42
C ASP A 373 -14.57 -9.12 18.90
N TYR A 374 -15.05 -8.19 18.07
CA TYR A 374 -16.36 -8.19 17.44
C TYR A 374 -16.23 -7.82 15.96
N THR A 375 -17.28 -8.13 15.20
CA THR A 375 -17.46 -7.67 13.82
C THR A 375 -18.83 -7.04 13.64
N ILE A 376 -18.94 -6.03 12.78
CA ILE A 376 -20.20 -5.35 12.47
C ILE A 376 -20.52 -5.52 10.99
N GLU A 377 -21.73 -5.98 10.70
CA GLU A 377 -22.33 -6.02 9.36
C GLU A 377 -23.46 -4.99 9.26
N PHE A 378 -23.88 -4.65 8.04
CA PHE A 378 -24.89 -3.62 7.80
C PHE A 378 -25.95 -4.09 6.80
N GLU A 379 -27.21 -3.80 7.11
CA GLU A 379 -28.36 -3.97 6.23
C GLU A 379 -28.98 -2.58 5.97
N ALA A 380 -29.09 -2.20 4.70
CA ALA A 380 -29.67 -0.92 4.29
C ALA A 380 -30.35 -1.06 2.92
N GLU A 381 -31.57 -0.54 2.79
CA GLU A 381 -32.30 -0.54 1.52
C GLU A 381 -31.60 0.36 0.49
N GLY A 382 -31.39 -0.15 -0.74
CA GLY A 382 -30.72 0.58 -1.81
C GLY A 382 -29.18 0.64 -1.69
N TYR A 383 -28.58 -0.17 -0.81
CA TYR A 383 -27.14 -0.30 -0.63
C TYR A 383 -26.69 -1.75 -0.70
N LEU A 384 -25.49 -1.96 -1.26
CA LEU A 384 -24.85 -3.27 -1.29
C LEU A 384 -24.40 -3.68 0.11
N PRO A 385 -24.43 -4.99 0.44
CA PRO A 385 -23.77 -5.52 1.63
C PRO A 385 -22.30 -5.14 1.65
N ILE A 386 -21.74 -4.90 2.84
CA ILE A 386 -20.31 -4.68 3.00
C ILE A 386 -19.54 -5.97 2.64
N GLU A 387 -18.46 -5.87 1.85
CA GLU A 387 -17.67 -7.03 1.43
C GLU A 387 -16.96 -7.69 2.62
N GLU A 388 -16.42 -6.88 3.53
CA GLU A 388 -15.72 -7.31 4.73
C GLU A 388 -16.36 -6.66 5.97
N PRO A 389 -16.83 -7.44 6.96
CA PRO A 389 -17.36 -6.91 8.21
C PRO A 389 -16.36 -6.00 8.93
N VAL A 390 -16.86 -4.93 9.57
CA VAL A 390 -16.01 -3.99 10.32
C VAL A 390 -15.53 -4.63 11.62
N ALA A 391 -14.23 -4.92 11.71
CA ALA A 391 -13.61 -5.47 12.91
C ALA A 391 -13.42 -4.40 13.99
N VAL A 392 -13.72 -4.75 15.25
CA VAL A 392 -13.60 -3.84 16.39
C VAL A 392 -13.25 -4.60 17.66
N THR A 393 -12.30 -4.07 18.44
CA THR A 393 -11.89 -4.63 19.74
C THR A 393 -12.41 -3.74 20.86
N VAL A 394 -13.27 -4.29 21.72
CA VAL A 394 -13.86 -3.60 22.87
C VAL A 394 -13.00 -3.79 24.11
N LYS A 395 -12.84 -2.73 24.91
CA LYS A 395 -12.16 -2.73 26.21
C LYS A 395 -13.11 -2.28 27.33
N ALA A 396 -12.85 -2.74 28.55
CA ALA A 396 -13.63 -2.33 29.72
C ALA A 396 -13.46 -0.83 30.01
N ALA A 397 -14.56 -0.15 30.36
CA ALA A 397 -14.62 1.27 30.68
C ALA A 397 -13.98 2.18 29.62
N ASP A 398 -14.18 1.83 28.34
CA ASP A 398 -13.65 2.54 27.19
C ASP A 398 -14.67 2.52 26.04
N ALA A 399 -14.59 3.52 25.16
CA ALA A 399 -15.40 3.63 23.97
C ALA A 399 -14.54 3.55 22.72
N VAL A 400 -14.99 2.77 21.73
CA VAL A 400 -14.33 2.65 20.43
C VAL A 400 -15.21 3.22 19.32
N TYR A 401 -14.56 3.81 18.31
CA TYR A 401 -15.21 4.69 17.33
C TYR A 401 -15.07 4.19 15.87
N PRO A 402 -15.65 3.04 15.49
CA PRO A 402 -15.55 2.52 14.13
C PRO A 402 -16.37 3.34 13.12
N THR A 403 -15.90 3.42 11.87
CA THR A 403 -16.67 3.98 10.76
C THR A 403 -16.97 2.93 9.70
N ALA A 404 -18.07 3.10 8.98
CA ALA A 404 -18.44 2.26 7.85
C ALA A 404 -18.87 3.11 6.64
N SER A 405 -18.58 2.62 5.43
CA SER A 405 -18.97 3.25 4.17
C SER A 405 -19.67 2.25 3.28
N LEU A 406 -20.95 2.49 2.97
CA LEU A 406 -21.77 1.61 2.12
C LEU A 406 -21.83 2.14 0.69
N VAL A 407 -21.95 1.23 -0.27
CA VAL A 407 -22.06 1.57 -1.71
C VAL A 407 -23.53 1.51 -2.10
N SER A 408 -24.08 2.60 -2.65
CA SER A 408 -25.45 2.58 -3.19
C SER A 408 -25.56 1.59 -4.34
N GLU A 409 -26.64 0.80 -4.40
CA GLU A 409 -26.96 -0.09 -5.53
C GLU A 409 -27.14 0.68 -6.85
N SER A 410 -27.48 1.98 -6.77
CA SER A 410 -27.62 2.86 -7.93
C SER A 410 -26.29 3.46 -8.39
N TRP A 411 -25.23 3.33 -7.59
CA TRP A 411 -23.92 3.86 -7.95
C TRP A 411 -23.34 3.06 -9.11
N THR A 412 -23.00 3.78 -10.17
CA THR A 412 -22.21 3.23 -11.26
C THR A 412 -20.82 3.85 -11.20
N PRO A 413 -19.75 3.05 -11.33
CA PRO A 413 -18.41 3.60 -11.45
C PRO A 413 -18.36 4.63 -12.58
N PRO A 414 -17.65 5.76 -12.40
CA PRO A 414 -17.42 6.70 -13.48
C PRO A 414 -16.88 5.97 -14.72
N THR A 415 -17.51 6.19 -15.88
CA THR A 415 -17.07 5.55 -17.14
C THR A 415 -15.70 6.04 -17.59
N VAL A 416 -15.28 7.22 -17.10
CA VAL A 416 -13.95 7.79 -17.29
C VAL A 416 -13.37 8.12 -15.92
N ILE A 417 -12.24 7.49 -15.60
CA ILE A 417 -11.45 7.82 -14.43
C ILE A 417 -10.29 8.69 -14.92
N TYR A 418 -10.26 9.94 -14.46
CA TYR A 418 -9.17 10.85 -14.77
C TYR A 418 -8.04 10.65 -13.78
N GLU A 419 -6.84 10.35 -14.29
CA GLU A 419 -5.63 10.19 -13.49
C GLU A 419 -4.65 11.34 -13.72
N ASN A 420 -4.02 11.81 -12.66
CA ASN A 420 -2.99 12.85 -12.76
C ASN A 420 -1.81 12.37 -13.60
N TYR A 421 -1.42 11.10 -13.49
CA TYR A 421 -0.35 10.47 -14.26
C TYR A 421 -0.81 9.11 -14.78
N PRO A 422 -1.47 9.04 -15.96
CA PRO A 422 -1.89 7.77 -16.53
C PRO A 422 -0.68 6.93 -16.90
N ASP A 423 -0.80 5.61 -16.75
CA ASP A 423 0.16 4.63 -17.25
C ASP A 423 -0.43 3.81 -18.39
N PRO A 424 -0.53 4.40 -19.60
CA PRO A 424 -1.16 3.72 -20.73
C PRO A 424 -0.41 2.46 -21.16
N ALA A 425 0.87 2.31 -20.78
CA ALA A 425 1.69 1.16 -21.16
C ALA A 425 1.46 -0.05 -20.24
N ALA A 426 1.04 0.15 -18.99
CA ALA A 426 0.86 -0.91 -17.99
C ALA A 426 -0.14 -2.01 -18.40
N ALA A 427 -1.03 -1.75 -19.37
CA ALA A 427 -1.94 -2.77 -19.90
C ALA A 427 -1.23 -3.87 -20.71
N ASN A 428 -0.03 -3.60 -21.24
CA ASN A 428 0.74 -4.58 -21.99
C ASN A 428 1.60 -5.45 -21.05
N LYS A 429 1.15 -6.70 -20.85
CA LYS A 429 1.81 -7.68 -19.96
C LYS A 429 3.11 -8.29 -20.52
N GLY A 430 3.50 -7.94 -21.74
CA GLY A 430 4.73 -8.37 -22.41
C GLY A 430 5.82 -7.30 -22.44
N MET A 431 5.61 -6.17 -21.75
CA MET A 431 6.57 -5.08 -21.61
C MET A 431 6.85 -4.83 -20.13
N PHE A 432 8.12 -4.62 -19.79
CA PHE A 432 8.56 -4.26 -18.44
C PHE A 432 9.50 -3.05 -18.50
N ALA A 433 9.51 -2.23 -17.47
CA ALA A 433 10.42 -1.09 -17.44
C ALA A 433 11.88 -1.59 -17.38
N PRO A 434 12.78 -1.08 -18.23
CA PRO A 434 14.17 -1.48 -18.17
C PRO A 434 14.88 -0.87 -16.96
N ASP A 435 15.91 -1.57 -16.47
CA ASP A 435 16.77 -1.07 -15.36
C ASP A 435 17.58 0.18 -15.78
N GLU A 436 17.75 0.39 -17.09
CA GLU A 436 18.43 1.54 -17.69
C GLU A 436 17.74 1.95 -19.00
N PHE A 437 17.74 3.26 -19.29
CA PHE A 437 17.13 3.77 -20.51
C PHE A 437 18.18 4.19 -21.54
N ASN A 438 18.13 3.54 -22.69
CA ASN A 438 18.87 3.99 -23.87
C ASN A 438 18.00 4.97 -24.66
N LEU A 439 18.42 6.24 -24.74
CA LEU A 439 17.70 7.30 -25.46
C LEU A 439 18.45 7.78 -26.70
N VAL A 440 17.70 8.36 -27.64
CA VAL A 440 18.18 9.17 -28.76
C VAL A 440 17.94 10.64 -28.46
N GLN A 441 18.90 11.49 -28.81
CA GLN A 441 18.71 12.94 -28.88
C GLN A 441 17.97 13.26 -30.18
N SER A 442 16.63 13.33 -30.14
CA SER A 442 15.83 13.68 -31.32
C SER A 442 16.19 15.08 -31.84
N TYR A 443 16.41 16.01 -30.92
CA TYR A 443 16.99 17.34 -31.18
C TYR A 443 17.39 17.99 -29.85
N VAL A 444 18.33 18.93 -29.92
CA VAL A 444 18.86 19.66 -28.77
C VAL A 444 18.74 21.15 -29.03
N ASP A 445 18.29 21.89 -28.01
CA ASP A 445 18.20 23.34 -27.96
C ASP A 445 17.53 23.97 -29.23
N GLU A 446 16.41 23.38 -29.66
CA GLU A 446 15.58 23.91 -30.75
C GLU A 446 14.88 25.21 -30.27
N PRO A 447 15.03 26.35 -30.98
CA PRO A 447 14.51 27.64 -30.54
C PRO A 447 12.98 27.76 -30.66
N ILE A 448 12.37 28.42 -29.68
CA ILE A 448 10.95 28.81 -29.69
C ILE A 448 10.85 30.34 -29.60
N ALA A 449 10.43 30.98 -30.69
CA ALA A 449 10.48 32.43 -30.84
C ALA A 449 9.72 33.19 -29.72
N GLN A 450 8.57 32.67 -29.30
CA GLN A 450 7.72 33.25 -28.25
C GLN A 450 8.38 33.29 -26.86
N LEU A 451 9.40 32.46 -26.65
CA LEU A 451 10.08 32.30 -25.35
C LEU A 451 11.45 33.01 -25.31
N ALA A 452 11.85 33.68 -26.39
CA ALA A 452 13.12 34.39 -26.47
C ALA A 452 13.26 35.42 -25.32
N ASP A 453 14.44 35.44 -24.69
CA ASP A 453 14.82 36.32 -23.58
C ASP A 453 13.99 36.17 -22.28
N LYS A 454 13.18 35.11 -22.14
CA LYS A 454 12.35 34.84 -20.95
C LYS A 454 12.94 33.77 -20.04
N ASN A 455 12.59 33.82 -18.77
CA ASN A 455 12.91 32.79 -17.79
C ASN A 455 11.85 31.69 -17.82
N ILE A 456 12.26 30.44 -18.04
CA ILE A 456 11.34 29.30 -18.04
C ILE A 456 10.95 28.97 -16.60
N ARG A 457 9.66 28.94 -16.30
CA ARG A 457 9.13 28.69 -14.95
C ARG A 457 8.61 27.27 -14.78
N ARG A 458 7.85 26.76 -15.77
CA ARG A 458 7.17 25.46 -15.70
C ARG A 458 7.07 24.84 -17.09
N VAL A 459 7.25 23.52 -17.16
CA VAL A 459 6.94 22.69 -18.33
C VAL A 459 6.15 21.49 -17.84
N ILE A 460 5.02 21.20 -18.47
CA ILE A 460 4.20 20.01 -18.20
C ILE A 460 4.02 19.28 -19.52
N ALA A 461 4.36 17.99 -19.55
CA ALA A 461 4.09 17.11 -20.68
C ALA A 461 2.76 16.38 -20.44
N ARG A 462 1.83 16.49 -21.38
CA ARG A 462 0.52 15.83 -21.31
C ARG A 462 0.01 15.55 -22.72
N ASN A 463 -0.37 14.31 -22.98
CA ASN A 463 -0.98 13.88 -24.24
C ASN A 463 -0.17 14.29 -25.49
N GLY A 464 1.16 14.17 -25.45
CA GLY A 464 2.05 14.50 -26.56
C GLY A 464 2.24 16.01 -26.78
N LYS A 465 1.87 16.85 -25.81
CA LYS A 465 1.98 18.31 -25.86
C LYS A 465 2.78 18.81 -24.65
N LEU A 466 3.51 19.91 -24.84
CA LEU A 466 4.19 20.63 -23.76
C LEU A 466 3.44 21.94 -23.44
N TYR A 467 3.01 22.09 -22.19
CA TYR A 467 2.48 23.34 -21.65
C TYR A 467 3.61 24.08 -20.97
N ILE A 468 3.99 25.26 -21.47
CA ILE A 468 5.18 25.98 -21.04
C ILE A 468 4.78 27.35 -20.51
N LEU A 469 5.11 27.62 -19.24
CA LEU A 469 5.04 28.97 -18.65
C LEU A 469 6.45 29.57 -18.63
N ALA A 470 6.58 30.75 -19.22
CA ALA A 470 7.75 31.60 -19.12
C ALA A 470 7.38 32.98 -18.57
N LEU A 471 8.33 33.58 -17.87
CA LEU A 471 8.20 34.89 -17.24
C LEU A 471 9.26 35.82 -17.84
N ASP A 472 8.90 37.06 -18.17
CA ASP A 472 9.91 38.05 -18.53
C ASP A 472 10.82 38.41 -17.33
N LYS A 473 11.83 39.24 -17.57
CA LYS A 473 12.84 39.63 -16.56
C LYS A 473 12.48 40.92 -15.81
N ALA A 474 11.22 41.35 -15.82
CA ALA A 474 10.77 42.53 -15.08
C ALA A 474 10.61 42.25 -13.57
N ALA A 475 10.56 43.31 -12.75
CA ALA A 475 10.37 43.19 -11.29
C ALA A 475 9.01 42.54 -10.95
N LYS A 476 7.96 42.92 -11.66
CA LYS A 476 6.67 42.23 -11.72
C LYS A 476 6.57 41.58 -13.11
N PRO A 477 6.88 40.27 -13.24
CA PRO A 477 7.06 39.67 -14.54
C PRO A 477 5.74 39.45 -15.28
N ASN A 478 5.72 39.72 -16.59
CA ASN A 478 4.59 39.33 -17.43
C ASN A 478 4.69 37.85 -17.82
N PRO A 479 3.58 37.09 -17.71
CA PRO A 479 3.58 35.69 -18.09
C PRO A 479 3.43 35.50 -19.60
N THR A 480 3.93 34.36 -20.08
CA THR A 480 3.68 33.85 -21.42
C THR A 480 3.47 32.36 -21.31
N ILE A 481 2.30 31.90 -21.75
CA ILE A 481 1.93 30.49 -21.74
C ILE A 481 1.77 30.04 -23.19
N ILE A 482 2.45 28.96 -23.55
CA ILE A 482 2.29 28.32 -24.87
C ILE A 482 1.99 26.83 -24.72
N VAL A 483 1.30 26.28 -25.70
CA VAL A 483 1.22 24.82 -25.91
C VAL A 483 2.02 24.48 -27.16
N TYR A 484 2.98 23.56 -27.02
CA TYR A 484 3.95 23.20 -28.05
C TYR A 484 3.86 21.72 -28.40
N ASP A 485 3.93 21.41 -29.69
CA ASP A 485 4.06 20.05 -30.23
C ASP A 485 5.55 19.70 -30.40
N PRO A 486 6.10 18.78 -29.58
CA PRO A 486 7.50 18.39 -29.64
C PRO A 486 7.84 17.39 -30.76
N VAL A 487 6.86 16.90 -31.52
CA VAL A 487 7.09 16.10 -32.73
C VAL A 487 7.14 17.03 -33.95
N ALA A 488 6.13 17.89 -34.11
CA ALA A 488 6.04 18.84 -35.21
C ALA A 488 6.97 20.05 -35.06
N LYS A 489 7.52 20.26 -33.86
CA LYS A 489 8.34 21.41 -33.47
C LYS A 489 7.63 22.75 -33.63
N ALA A 490 6.34 22.79 -33.29
CA ALA A 490 5.48 23.92 -33.56
C ALA A 490 4.72 24.38 -32.30
N VAL A 491 4.53 25.70 -32.17
CA VAL A 491 3.58 26.25 -31.19
C VAL A 491 2.16 26.03 -31.73
N LEU A 492 1.35 25.29 -30.97
CA LEU A 492 -0.05 25.00 -31.30
C LEU A 492 -0.97 26.16 -30.92
N THR A 493 -0.72 26.79 -29.76
CA THR A 493 -1.46 27.97 -29.31
C THR A 493 -0.63 28.81 -28.35
N GLU A 494 -0.79 30.13 -28.43
CA GLU A 494 -0.37 31.09 -27.41
C GLU A 494 -1.58 31.40 -26.53
N VAL A 495 -1.51 30.99 -25.27
CA VAL A 495 -2.65 31.08 -24.35
C VAL A 495 -2.75 32.51 -23.82
N SER A 496 -3.93 33.13 -23.98
CA SER A 496 -4.14 34.49 -23.48
C SER A 496 -4.03 34.55 -21.97
N THR A 497 -3.24 35.51 -21.47
CA THR A 497 -3.12 35.86 -20.05
C THR A 497 -3.76 37.22 -19.74
N GLU A 498 -4.46 37.82 -20.71
CA GLU A 498 -5.15 39.09 -20.55
C GLU A 498 -6.30 38.95 -19.53
N GLY A 499 -6.34 39.83 -18.51
CA GLY A 499 -7.30 39.74 -17.41
C GLY A 499 -6.85 38.90 -16.21
N THR A 500 -5.63 38.35 -16.24
CA THR A 500 -5.00 37.78 -15.02
C THR A 500 -4.44 38.88 -14.12
N GLU A 501 -4.67 38.76 -12.81
CA GLU A 501 -4.32 39.79 -11.82
C GLU A 501 -3.74 39.14 -10.56
N GLY A 502 -2.61 39.69 -10.12
CA GLY A 502 -2.01 39.42 -8.81
C GLY A 502 -1.08 40.57 -8.42
N THR A 503 -0.92 40.90 -7.14
CA THR A 503 -0.07 42.01 -6.68
C THR A 503 1.39 41.82 -7.10
N GLU A 504 1.92 40.61 -6.90
CA GLU A 504 3.32 40.26 -7.18
C GLU A 504 3.50 39.60 -8.55
N LYS A 505 2.61 38.68 -8.93
CA LYS A 505 2.63 38.01 -10.25
C LYS A 505 1.21 37.77 -10.73
N ASN A 506 0.88 38.22 -11.94
CA ASN A 506 -0.44 37.97 -12.54
C ASN A 506 -0.67 36.47 -12.79
N VAL A 507 0.39 35.74 -13.15
CA VAL A 507 0.46 34.28 -13.13
C VAL A 507 1.81 33.88 -12.56
N ALA A 508 1.80 33.11 -11.49
CA ALA A 508 2.99 32.61 -10.81
C ALA A 508 3.36 31.18 -11.25
N ASP A 509 2.34 30.37 -11.54
CA ASP A 509 2.50 28.95 -11.84
C ASP A 509 1.29 28.40 -12.62
N ILE A 510 1.48 27.25 -13.26
CA ILE A 510 0.45 26.52 -14.01
C ILE A 510 0.41 25.03 -13.62
N GLN A 511 -0.77 24.42 -13.78
CA GLN A 511 -1.01 22.98 -13.73
C GLN A 511 -1.96 22.58 -14.85
N VAL A 512 -2.01 21.28 -15.16
CA VAL A 512 -3.03 20.70 -16.04
C VAL A 512 -3.81 19.68 -15.22
N THR A 513 -5.14 19.84 -15.17
CA THR A 513 -6.01 18.92 -14.44
C THR A 513 -6.00 17.53 -15.11
N ALA A 514 -6.46 16.49 -14.40
CA ALA A 514 -6.44 15.13 -14.93
C ALA A 514 -7.31 14.95 -16.20
N ASP A 515 -8.35 15.76 -16.36
CA ASP A 515 -9.20 15.89 -17.56
C ASP A 515 -8.65 16.85 -18.63
N GLY A 516 -7.44 17.40 -18.45
CA GLY A 516 -6.72 18.15 -19.47
C GLY A 516 -7.01 19.65 -19.53
N VAL A 517 -7.61 20.23 -18.49
CA VAL A 517 -7.88 21.68 -18.40
C VAL A 517 -6.64 22.41 -17.85
N LEU A 518 -6.21 23.46 -18.53
CA LEU A 518 -5.15 24.33 -18.04
C LEU A 518 -5.66 25.20 -16.89
N VAL A 519 -4.91 25.24 -15.79
CA VAL A 519 -5.18 26.11 -14.64
C VAL A 519 -3.94 26.90 -14.24
N ALA A 520 -4.13 28.10 -13.70
CA ALA A 520 -3.07 29.00 -13.27
C ALA A 520 -3.39 29.67 -11.94
N CYS A 521 -2.38 29.92 -11.10
CA CYS A 521 -2.53 30.74 -9.90
C CYS A 521 -1.78 32.06 -10.02
N ALA A 522 -2.34 33.12 -9.46
CA ALA A 522 -1.65 34.39 -9.26
C ALA A 522 -0.82 34.37 -7.97
N LYS A 523 0.12 35.31 -7.83
CA LYS A 523 0.78 35.59 -6.55
C LYS A 523 0.26 36.92 -5.98
N GLU A 524 -0.39 36.84 -4.82
CA GLU A 524 -1.15 37.93 -4.20
C GLU A 524 -0.71 38.18 -2.75
N LEU A 525 -0.77 39.43 -2.30
CA LEU A 525 -0.56 39.82 -0.91
C LEU A 525 -1.91 39.86 -0.17
N ASN A 526 -2.21 38.82 0.61
CA ASN A 526 -3.44 38.69 1.37
C ASN A 526 -3.28 39.11 2.84
N GLN A 527 -4.37 39.64 3.42
CA GLN A 527 -4.45 40.06 4.82
C GLN A 527 -5.41 39.15 5.60
N PHE A 528 -5.07 38.89 6.87
CA PHE A 528 -5.89 38.06 7.77
C PHE A 528 -7.31 38.62 7.95
N SER A 529 -7.41 39.93 8.15
CA SER A 529 -8.66 40.69 8.14
C SER A 529 -8.41 42.14 7.73
N ASP A 530 -9.49 42.92 7.62
CA ASP A 530 -9.45 44.35 7.31
C ASP A 530 -8.59 45.15 8.32
N ALA A 531 -8.35 44.62 9.52
CA ALA A 531 -7.53 45.27 10.54
C ALA A 531 -6.03 45.27 10.21
N GLN A 532 -5.58 44.51 9.21
CA GLN A 532 -4.18 44.47 8.75
C GLN A 532 -3.95 45.24 7.44
N MET A 533 -4.95 45.97 6.97
CA MET A 533 -4.87 46.83 5.79
C MET A 533 -4.13 48.13 6.11
N GLU A 534 -3.25 48.58 5.21
CA GLU A 534 -2.71 49.93 5.26
C GLU A 534 -3.66 50.95 4.58
N GLU A 535 -3.50 52.23 4.88
CA GLU A 535 -4.35 53.30 4.30
C GLU A 535 -4.22 53.31 2.77
N GLY A 536 -5.35 53.15 2.08
CA GLY A 536 -5.41 53.09 0.62
C GLY A 536 -5.21 51.70 0.01
N GLU A 537 -4.95 50.66 0.82
CA GLU A 537 -4.92 49.28 0.35
C GLU A 537 -6.34 48.67 0.31
N THR A 538 -6.58 47.75 -0.63
CA THR A 538 -7.73 46.84 -0.65
C THR A 538 -7.29 45.43 -0.29
N ARG A 539 -8.14 44.68 0.41
CA ARG A 539 -7.80 43.32 0.83
C ARG A 539 -7.47 42.46 -0.39
N GLY A 540 -6.30 41.82 -0.35
CA GLY A 540 -5.81 40.96 -1.43
C GLY A 540 -6.72 39.76 -1.64
N ASP A 541 -6.84 39.35 -2.90
CA ASP A 541 -7.68 38.24 -3.32
C ASP A 541 -6.89 37.30 -4.24
N HIS A 542 -6.44 36.17 -3.70
CA HIS A 542 -5.64 35.21 -4.46
C HIS A 542 -6.51 34.57 -5.52
N ASN A 543 -6.19 34.82 -6.79
CA ASN A 543 -6.97 34.37 -7.94
C ASN A 543 -6.44 33.05 -8.52
N VAL A 544 -7.35 32.13 -8.82
CA VAL A 544 -7.08 30.95 -9.63
C VAL A 544 -7.89 31.04 -10.92
N TYR A 545 -7.23 30.80 -12.06
CA TYR A 545 -7.82 30.90 -13.39
C TYR A 545 -7.86 29.55 -14.09
N LYS A 546 -8.84 29.37 -14.98
CA LYS A 546 -8.93 28.23 -15.91
C LYS A 546 -9.27 28.68 -17.33
N TRP A 547 -8.95 27.86 -18.31
CA TRP A 547 -9.28 28.08 -19.71
C TRP A 547 -10.23 26.99 -20.21
N ALA A 548 -11.14 27.35 -21.12
CA ALA A 548 -11.87 26.36 -21.89
C ALA A 548 -10.92 25.66 -22.86
N ASN A 549 -11.23 24.42 -23.23
CA ASN A 549 -10.55 23.72 -24.30
C ASN A 549 -11.35 23.80 -25.61
N ASP A 550 -10.67 23.88 -26.74
CA ASP A 550 -11.25 23.71 -28.07
C ASP A 550 -11.50 22.23 -28.40
N GLU A 551 -11.95 21.96 -29.62
CA GLU A 551 -12.23 20.60 -30.13
C GLU A 551 -10.99 19.68 -30.16
N ASN A 552 -9.78 20.24 -30.15
CA ASN A 552 -8.51 19.50 -30.15
C ASN A 552 -7.90 19.38 -28.74
N GLY A 553 -8.65 19.80 -27.71
CA GLY A 553 -8.18 19.82 -26.32
C GLY A 553 -7.08 20.87 -26.09
N LEU A 554 -7.07 21.97 -26.84
CA LEU A 554 -6.15 23.09 -26.64
C LEU A 554 -6.84 24.23 -25.89
N PRO A 555 -6.16 24.90 -24.94
CA PRO A 555 -6.71 26.08 -24.26
C PRO A 555 -7.09 27.17 -25.27
N THR A 556 -8.30 27.72 -25.13
CA THR A 556 -8.85 28.75 -26.02
C THR A 556 -9.60 29.83 -25.23
N GLY A 557 -9.70 31.03 -25.84
CA GLY A 557 -10.36 32.18 -25.24
C GLY A 557 -9.56 32.90 -24.16
N ALA A 558 -10.23 33.83 -23.46
CA ALA A 558 -9.68 34.57 -22.33
C ALA A 558 -9.71 33.71 -21.04
N PRO A 559 -8.78 33.93 -20.09
CA PRO A 559 -8.80 33.25 -18.80
C PRO A 559 -10.09 33.55 -18.05
N VAL A 560 -10.71 32.52 -17.48
CA VAL A 560 -11.85 32.67 -16.57
C VAL A 560 -11.33 32.57 -15.14
N LYS A 561 -11.62 33.57 -14.30
CA LYS A 561 -11.39 33.46 -12.86
C LYS A 561 -12.26 32.33 -12.34
N TRP A 562 -11.62 31.23 -11.95
CA TRP A 562 -12.31 30.03 -11.48
C TRP A 562 -12.85 30.24 -10.07
N PHE A 563 -12.01 30.77 -9.17
CA PHE A 563 -12.39 31.24 -7.86
C PHE A 563 -11.34 32.21 -7.32
N SER A 564 -11.62 32.82 -6.18
CA SER A 564 -10.67 33.63 -5.43
C SER A 564 -10.80 33.40 -3.92
N SER A 565 -9.76 33.76 -3.16
CA SER A 565 -9.74 33.62 -1.70
C SER A 565 -8.87 34.70 -1.06
N GLN A 566 -9.40 35.32 0.00
CA GLN A 566 -8.69 36.32 0.81
C GLN A 566 -7.86 35.70 1.96
N ARG A 567 -7.71 34.37 2.00
CA ARG A 567 -6.97 33.70 3.08
C ARG A 567 -5.48 33.97 3.00
N SER A 568 -4.88 34.24 4.15
CA SER A 568 -3.43 34.49 4.32
C SER A 568 -2.70 33.31 4.98
N GLY A 569 -3.24 32.09 4.90
CA GLY A 569 -2.69 30.92 5.61
C GLY A 569 -2.76 31.01 7.13
N ASN A 570 -3.56 31.94 7.70
CA ASN A 570 -3.60 32.31 9.12
C ASN A 570 -2.40 33.17 9.60
N LEU A 571 -1.77 33.92 8.69
CA LEU A 571 -0.78 34.96 9.01
C LEU A 571 -1.41 36.35 8.91
N LEU A 572 -0.93 37.33 9.68
CA LEU A 572 -1.44 38.71 9.62
C LEU A 572 -1.45 39.27 8.19
N ARG A 573 -0.35 39.07 7.45
CA ARG A 573 -0.20 39.36 6.03
C ARG A 573 0.68 38.29 5.39
N ALA A 574 0.32 37.81 4.20
CA ALA A 574 1.08 36.78 3.50
C ALA A 574 1.04 36.92 1.98
N TYR A 575 2.16 36.62 1.33
CA TYR A 575 2.24 36.36 -0.10
C TYR A 575 1.78 34.94 -0.41
N VAL A 576 0.64 34.83 -1.06
CA VAL A 576 -0.02 33.56 -1.39
C VAL A 576 0.22 33.25 -2.87
N GLY A 577 0.55 31.99 -3.19
CA GLY A 577 0.50 31.50 -4.58
C GLY A 577 1.81 31.56 -5.37
N GLU A 578 2.99 31.43 -4.74
CA GLU A 578 4.28 31.34 -5.47
C GLU A 578 4.38 30.09 -6.39
N THR A 579 3.69 29.01 -6.01
CA THR A 579 3.54 27.76 -6.77
C THR A 579 2.24 27.08 -6.36
N MET A 580 1.79 26.07 -7.11
CA MET A 580 0.65 25.25 -6.73
C MET A 580 0.86 23.78 -7.09
N ALA A 581 0.25 22.89 -6.30
CA ALA A 581 -0.04 21.51 -6.71
C ALA A 581 -1.55 21.33 -6.85
N TYR A 582 -1.93 20.48 -7.81
CA TYR A 582 -3.32 20.23 -8.18
C TYR A 582 -3.53 18.72 -8.39
N THR A 583 -4.57 18.16 -7.80
CA THR A 583 -4.97 16.76 -7.98
C THR A 583 -6.45 16.67 -8.31
N GLY A 584 -6.83 15.84 -9.29
CA GLY A 584 -8.23 15.60 -9.68
C GLY A 584 -8.61 16.13 -11.06
N SER A 585 -9.90 16.21 -11.34
CA SER A 585 -10.46 16.80 -12.57
C SER A 585 -10.96 18.21 -12.30
N SER A 586 -11.17 19.00 -13.36
CA SER A 586 -11.72 20.36 -13.24
C SER A 586 -13.10 20.42 -12.57
N ASP A 587 -13.80 19.30 -12.41
CA ASP A 587 -15.06 19.20 -11.66
C ASP A 587 -14.87 18.76 -10.20
N GLU A 588 -13.84 17.96 -9.88
CA GLU A 588 -13.56 17.46 -8.54
C GLU A 588 -12.04 17.36 -8.29
N GLY A 589 -11.53 18.13 -7.33
CA GLY A 589 -10.09 18.17 -7.08
C GLY A 589 -9.67 18.99 -5.86
N VAL A 590 -8.36 18.99 -5.57
CA VAL A 590 -7.76 19.73 -4.46
C VAL A 590 -6.56 20.53 -4.96
N ILE A 591 -6.47 21.77 -4.49
CA ILE A 591 -5.38 22.71 -4.77
C ILE A 591 -4.71 23.06 -3.45
N ILE A 592 -3.37 23.08 -3.45
CA ILE A 592 -2.61 23.62 -2.34
C ILE A 592 -1.63 24.68 -2.84
N VAL A 593 -1.57 25.80 -2.11
CA VAL A 593 -0.66 26.92 -2.39
C VAL A 593 0.06 27.35 -1.10
N PRO A 594 1.32 27.80 -1.20
CA PRO A 594 2.04 28.35 -0.05
C PRO A 594 1.54 29.76 0.27
N ALA A 595 1.56 30.12 1.55
CA ALA A 595 1.32 31.44 2.10
C ALA A 595 2.55 31.88 2.92
N GLN A 596 3.45 32.62 2.28
CA GLN A 596 4.67 33.13 2.89
C GLN A 596 4.36 34.39 3.70
N SER A 597 4.87 34.52 4.93
CA SER A 597 4.71 35.77 5.69
C SER A 597 5.32 36.97 4.96
N TRP A 598 4.54 38.04 4.86
CA TRP A 598 4.98 39.34 4.32
C TRP A 598 6.19 39.91 5.09
N TYR A 599 6.23 39.70 6.41
CA TYR A 599 7.27 40.27 7.28
C TYR A 599 8.57 39.45 7.28
N SER A 600 8.49 38.14 7.04
CA SER A 600 9.66 37.25 7.13
C SER A 600 9.53 36.03 6.24
N SER A 601 10.63 35.64 5.58
CA SER A 601 10.73 34.37 4.86
C SER A 601 10.88 33.15 5.77
N THR A 602 10.97 33.32 7.10
CA THR A 602 11.10 32.24 8.09
C THR A 602 9.78 31.56 8.44
N THR A 603 8.65 32.10 8.02
CA THR A 603 7.32 31.54 8.33
C THR A 603 6.52 31.39 7.03
N MET A 604 6.11 30.15 6.75
CA MET A 604 5.28 29.80 5.59
C MET A 604 4.21 28.82 6.04
N PHE A 605 2.96 29.18 5.79
CA PHE A 605 1.79 28.31 5.97
C PHE A 605 1.22 27.97 4.59
N TYR A 606 0.05 27.34 4.53
CA TYR A 606 -0.55 26.90 3.27
C TYR A 606 -2.04 27.18 3.27
N ASN A 607 -2.58 27.49 2.10
CA ASN A 607 -4.02 27.46 1.85
C ASN A 607 -4.35 26.19 1.05
N VAL A 608 -5.47 25.56 1.40
CA VAL A 608 -5.99 24.38 0.70
C VAL A 608 -7.38 24.71 0.17
N TYR A 609 -7.62 24.40 -1.10
CA TYR A 609 -8.87 24.66 -1.79
C TYR A 609 -9.44 23.35 -2.31
N SER A 610 -10.69 23.04 -1.98
CA SER A 610 -11.39 21.86 -2.48
C SER A 610 -12.41 22.27 -3.52
N ILE A 611 -12.40 21.56 -4.64
CA ILE A 611 -13.29 21.72 -5.79
C ILE A 611 -14.26 20.55 -5.81
N ALA A 612 -15.55 20.84 -5.97
CA ALA A 612 -16.56 19.85 -6.27
C ALA A 612 -17.67 20.48 -7.13
N GLY A 613 -18.16 19.75 -8.12
CA GLY A 613 -19.11 20.28 -9.11
C GLY A 613 -18.54 21.45 -9.93
N GLY A 614 -17.23 21.51 -10.11
CA GLY A 614 -16.55 22.57 -10.86
C GLY A 614 -16.43 23.90 -10.13
N GLU A 615 -16.76 23.95 -8.84
CA GLU A 615 -16.73 25.16 -8.01
C GLU A 615 -15.92 24.96 -6.72
N LEU A 616 -15.43 26.08 -6.15
CA LEU A 616 -14.80 26.09 -4.83
C LEU A 616 -15.85 25.78 -3.75
N VAL A 617 -15.70 24.65 -3.07
CA VAL A 617 -16.61 24.25 -1.99
C VAL A 617 -16.04 24.49 -0.60
N THR A 618 -14.72 24.53 -0.46
CA THR A 618 -14.05 24.83 0.81
C THR A 618 -12.72 25.52 0.54
N ASP A 619 -12.44 26.57 1.32
CA ASP A 619 -11.12 27.12 1.49
C ASP A 619 -10.66 26.95 2.96
N SER A 620 -9.48 26.41 3.17
CA SER A 620 -8.92 26.17 4.50
C SER A 620 -7.44 26.49 4.52
N PHE A 621 -6.77 26.26 5.64
CA PHE A 621 -5.34 26.49 5.78
C PHE A 621 -4.67 25.43 6.65
N LEU A 622 -3.36 25.26 6.44
CA LEU A 622 -2.48 24.43 7.27
C LEU A 622 -1.40 25.32 7.88
N ASN A 623 -1.44 25.49 9.19
CA ASN A 623 -0.54 26.35 9.96
C ASN A 623 0.30 25.59 11.00
N THR A 624 0.12 24.26 11.09
CA THR A 624 1.04 23.36 11.79
C THR A 624 2.01 22.81 10.76
N VAL A 625 3.21 23.39 10.71
CA VAL A 625 4.18 23.12 9.65
C VAL A 625 5.55 22.75 10.24
N PRO A 626 6.25 21.78 9.64
CA PRO A 626 7.61 21.42 10.02
C PRO A 626 8.62 22.48 9.56
N ASP A 627 9.79 22.53 10.22
CA ASP A 627 10.82 23.53 9.92
C ASP A 627 11.35 23.48 8.48
N TRP A 628 11.41 22.30 7.86
CA TRP A 628 11.92 22.16 6.49
C TRP A 628 11.10 22.96 5.48
N SER A 629 9.82 23.21 5.77
CA SER A 629 8.86 23.79 4.84
C SER A 629 8.90 25.32 4.81
N LYS A 630 9.92 25.95 5.40
CA LYS A 630 10.07 27.41 5.41
C LYS A 630 10.78 27.89 4.14
N GLN A 631 10.37 29.02 3.59
CA GLN A 631 10.92 29.51 2.32
C GLN A 631 12.42 29.80 2.38
N ASN A 632 12.91 30.43 3.45
CA ASN A 632 14.35 30.69 3.60
C ASN A 632 15.19 29.39 3.66
N ILE A 633 14.55 28.26 4.01
CA ILE A 633 15.18 26.95 4.07
C ILE A 633 15.10 26.25 2.69
N LEU A 634 13.97 26.37 2.00
CA LEU A 634 13.76 25.80 0.66
C LEU A 634 14.47 26.58 -0.47
N GLY A 635 14.76 27.87 -0.28
CA GLY A 635 15.26 28.72 -1.38
C GLY A 635 14.20 28.86 -2.49
N ASP A 636 14.60 28.62 -3.74
CA ASP A 636 13.65 28.46 -4.85
C ASP A 636 13.00 27.07 -4.80
N TYR A 637 11.67 27.02 -4.98
CA TYR A 637 10.90 25.78 -4.94
C TYR A 637 9.71 25.77 -5.90
N THR A 638 9.22 24.57 -6.20
CA THR A 638 7.96 24.30 -6.89
C THR A 638 7.25 23.12 -6.27
N PHE A 639 5.92 23.07 -6.44
CA PHE A 639 5.14 21.88 -6.17
C PHE A 639 4.88 21.09 -7.45
N VAL A 640 4.87 19.77 -7.34
CA VAL A 640 4.57 18.81 -8.40
C VAL A 640 3.60 17.79 -7.82
N THR A 641 2.50 17.46 -8.50
CA THR A 641 1.58 16.43 -8.01
C THR A 641 2.31 15.09 -7.89
N SER A 642 2.07 14.31 -6.83
CA SER A 642 2.78 13.03 -6.69
C SER A 642 2.22 12.01 -7.69
N PRO A 643 3.07 11.26 -8.41
CA PRO A 643 2.63 10.11 -9.20
C PRO A 643 2.33 8.87 -8.34
N LEU A 644 2.70 8.89 -7.05
CA LEU A 644 2.58 7.77 -6.11
C LEU A 644 1.21 7.75 -5.42
N ASP A 645 0.70 8.92 -5.02
CA ASP A 645 -0.56 9.05 -4.28
C ASP A 645 -1.26 10.34 -4.68
N LYS A 646 -2.53 10.24 -5.09
CA LYS A 646 -3.37 11.38 -5.48
C LYS A 646 -3.61 12.38 -4.35
N ASN A 647 -3.44 11.96 -3.08
CA ASN A 647 -3.59 12.82 -1.90
C ASN A 647 -2.27 13.46 -1.47
N LYS A 648 -1.21 13.32 -2.26
CA LYS A 648 0.11 13.86 -1.97
C LYS A 648 0.69 14.65 -3.13
N PHE A 649 1.67 15.48 -2.80
CA PHE A 649 2.46 16.26 -3.76
C PHE A 649 3.92 16.26 -3.35
N LEU A 650 4.79 16.53 -4.31
CA LEU A 650 6.21 16.68 -4.15
C LEU A 650 6.55 18.16 -3.96
N VAL A 651 7.37 18.46 -2.96
CA VAL A 651 8.04 19.76 -2.79
C VAL A 651 9.47 19.62 -3.30
N VAL A 652 9.77 20.38 -4.33
CA VAL A 652 11.03 20.31 -5.07
C VAL A 652 11.78 21.62 -4.85
N SER A 653 13.02 21.56 -4.37
CA SER A 653 13.77 22.71 -3.84
C SER A 653 15.23 22.76 -4.30
N SER A 654 15.69 23.97 -4.57
CA SER A 654 17.10 24.27 -4.88
C SER A 654 18.08 24.00 -3.73
N ASN A 655 17.61 23.98 -2.47
CA ASN A 655 18.46 23.88 -1.28
C ASN A 655 18.21 22.61 -0.45
N LYS A 656 17.18 21.83 -0.79
CA LYS A 656 16.72 20.68 0.00
C LYS A 656 16.46 19.45 -0.87
N PRO A 657 16.47 18.24 -0.28
CA PRO A 657 15.97 17.05 -0.94
C PRO A 657 14.49 17.21 -1.31
N VAL A 658 14.01 16.37 -2.21
CA VAL A 658 12.59 16.29 -2.54
C VAL A 658 11.82 15.72 -1.34
N TYR A 659 10.73 16.37 -0.99
CA TYR A 659 9.78 15.90 0.02
C TYR A 659 8.48 15.45 -0.65
N GLU A 660 7.92 14.32 -0.23
CA GLU A 660 6.53 13.96 -0.53
C GLU A 660 5.65 14.29 0.68
N VAL A 661 4.56 15.02 0.46
CA VAL A 661 3.75 15.65 1.50
C VAL A 661 2.26 15.48 1.22
N SER A 662 1.44 15.31 2.26
CA SER A 662 -0.01 15.24 2.13
C SER A 662 -0.64 16.61 1.87
N PHE A 663 -1.67 16.65 1.00
CA PHE A 663 -2.50 17.85 0.81
C PHE A 663 -3.24 18.29 2.08
N ASN A 664 -3.44 17.37 3.04
CA ASN A 664 -4.21 17.62 4.26
C ASN A 664 -3.33 17.82 5.52
N ASP A 665 -2.04 17.47 5.45
CA ASP A 665 -1.12 17.55 6.59
C ASP A 665 0.33 17.69 6.11
N ILE A 666 0.90 18.89 6.29
CA ILE A 666 2.28 19.19 5.90
C ILE A 666 3.30 18.54 6.86
N SER A 667 2.88 18.19 8.07
CA SER A 667 3.76 17.55 9.06
C SER A 667 3.98 16.06 8.78
N SER A 668 3.09 15.43 7.99
CA SER A 668 3.24 14.07 7.48
C SER A 668 3.96 14.09 6.13
N PHE A 669 5.24 13.73 6.14
CA PHE A 669 6.07 13.75 4.93
C PHE A 669 7.09 12.60 4.90
N SER A 670 7.53 12.28 3.69
CA SER A 670 8.71 11.46 3.42
C SER A 670 9.74 12.30 2.68
N GLN A 671 11.04 12.03 2.89
CA GLN A 671 12.11 12.79 2.24
C GLN A 671 13.00 11.85 1.43
N SER A 672 13.49 12.33 0.28
CA SER A 672 14.45 11.59 -0.53
C SER A 672 15.86 11.58 0.07
N PRO A 673 16.72 10.62 -0.31
CA PRO A 673 18.15 10.68 -0.03
C PRO A 673 18.78 11.97 -0.57
N ASP A 674 19.76 12.54 0.16
CA ASP A 674 20.42 13.81 -0.17
C ASP A 674 21.05 13.85 -1.58
N ALA A 675 21.38 12.69 -2.16
CA ALA A 675 21.95 12.57 -3.50
C ALA A 675 20.98 13.01 -4.63
N LEU A 676 19.69 13.16 -4.33
CA LEU A 676 18.64 13.61 -5.25
C LEU A 676 18.24 15.08 -5.02
N ALA A 677 18.99 15.82 -4.20
CA ALA A 677 18.70 17.20 -3.82
C ALA A 677 19.08 18.24 -4.90
N ASN A 678 18.57 19.46 -4.70
CA ASN A 678 18.99 20.70 -5.39
C ASN A 678 18.46 20.91 -6.80
N THR A 679 17.21 20.50 -7.05
CA THR A 679 16.44 21.02 -8.19
C THR A 679 15.23 21.78 -7.70
N ASN A 680 14.96 22.96 -8.26
CA ASN A 680 13.75 23.74 -7.99
C ASN A 680 12.62 23.47 -8.99
N VAL A 681 12.84 22.61 -10.00
CA VAL A 681 11.84 22.19 -10.99
C VAL A 681 11.99 20.70 -11.29
N ALA A 682 10.88 19.97 -11.34
CA ALA A 682 10.85 18.57 -11.75
C ALA A 682 9.56 18.27 -12.53
N GLY A 683 9.61 17.20 -13.32
CA GLY A 683 8.44 16.56 -13.90
C GLY A 683 8.26 15.15 -13.32
N ALA A 684 7.10 14.56 -13.53
CA ALA A 684 6.83 13.18 -13.14
C ALA A 684 6.01 12.48 -14.22
N TYR A 685 6.14 11.16 -14.32
CA TYR A 685 5.32 10.31 -15.18
C TYR A 685 5.30 8.87 -14.65
N ARG A 686 4.35 8.07 -15.15
CA ARG A 686 4.29 6.63 -14.89
C ARG A 686 4.59 5.84 -16.17
N TYR A 687 5.26 4.70 -16.03
CA TYR A 687 5.61 3.83 -17.14
C TYR A 687 5.73 2.38 -16.68
N LEU A 688 4.91 1.50 -17.25
CA LEU A 688 4.93 0.04 -17.05
C LEU A 688 4.86 -0.39 -15.58
N GLY A 689 4.07 0.32 -14.78
CA GLY A 689 3.88 0.06 -13.34
C GLY A 689 4.74 0.96 -12.44
N HIS A 690 5.80 1.56 -12.98
CA HIS A 690 6.77 2.35 -12.22
C HIS A 690 6.44 3.84 -12.23
N SER A 691 6.88 4.54 -11.19
CA SER A 691 6.76 6.01 -11.07
C SER A 691 8.12 6.67 -11.17
N TYR A 692 8.26 7.62 -12.09
CA TYR A 692 9.51 8.31 -12.34
C TYR A 692 9.39 9.82 -12.12
N MET A 693 10.48 10.40 -11.63
CA MET A 693 10.71 11.83 -11.56
C MET A 693 11.82 12.22 -12.54
N VAL A 694 11.60 13.30 -13.29
CA VAL A 694 12.58 13.90 -14.20
C VAL A 694 13.10 15.18 -13.54
N ALA A 695 14.42 15.30 -13.45
CA ALA A 695 15.10 16.46 -12.89
C ALA A 695 16.11 17.05 -13.89
N PRO A 696 16.39 18.36 -13.87
CA PRO A 696 17.49 18.94 -14.61
C PRO A 696 18.83 18.41 -14.08
N ASP A 697 19.76 18.08 -14.99
CA ASP A 697 21.13 17.72 -14.62
C ASP A 697 21.96 18.97 -14.38
N ASN A 698 21.85 19.54 -13.16
CA ASN A 698 22.56 20.76 -12.79
C ASN A 698 23.86 20.45 -12.04
N ALA A 699 24.95 21.09 -12.45
CA ALA A 699 26.22 21.14 -11.73
C ALA A 699 26.78 22.57 -11.76
N GLU A 700 27.13 23.11 -10.58
CA GLU A 700 27.71 24.46 -10.42
C GLU A 700 26.90 25.60 -11.10
N GLY A 701 25.57 25.47 -11.11
CA GLY A 701 24.66 26.46 -11.73
C GLY A 701 24.54 26.36 -13.25
N THR A 702 25.14 25.35 -13.87
CA THR A 702 24.96 25.01 -15.29
C THR A 702 24.11 23.76 -15.44
N ASN A 703 23.16 23.79 -16.39
CA ASN A 703 22.41 22.61 -16.78
C ASN A 703 23.13 21.89 -17.93
N ALA A 704 23.36 20.59 -17.80
CA ALA A 704 24.00 19.75 -18.81
C ALA A 704 23.08 18.65 -19.35
N GLY A 705 21.76 18.74 -19.13
CA GLY A 705 20.79 17.76 -19.60
C GLY A 705 19.70 17.43 -18.60
N VAL A 706 19.26 16.17 -18.61
CA VAL A 706 18.21 15.62 -17.73
C VAL A 706 18.70 14.39 -16.97
N LYS A 707 18.22 14.23 -15.74
CA LYS A 707 18.38 13.07 -14.87
C LYS A 707 17.03 12.39 -14.65
N LEU A 708 17.05 11.07 -14.57
CA LEU A 708 15.88 10.25 -14.29
C LEU A 708 16.03 9.57 -12.93
N VAL A 709 14.94 9.56 -12.18
CA VAL A 709 14.88 9.02 -10.82
C VAL A 709 13.64 8.17 -10.70
N GLU A 710 13.79 6.94 -10.24
CA GLU A 710 12.66 6.09 -9.91
C GLU A 710 12.24 6.30 -8.46
N ILE A 711 10.94 6.43 -8.24
CA ILE A 711 10.34 6.67 -6.92
C ILE A 711 9.22 5.68 -6.59
N THR A 712 9.07 4.60 -7.35
CA THR A 712 8.01 3.58 -7.21
C THR A 712 7.85 3.08 -5.77
N GLU A 713 8.96 2.80 -5.08
CA GLU A 713 9.01 2.35 -3.68
C GLU A 713 8.92 3.49 -2.65
N GLY A 714 8.39 4.64 -3.06
CA GLY A 714 8.32 5.87 -2.27
C GLY A 714 9.55 6.75 -2.42
N VAL A 715 9.36 8.06 -2.20
CA VAL A 715 10.42 9.07 -2.33
C VAL A 715 11.62 8.80 -1.40
N GLY A 716 11.39 8.18 -0.23
CA GLY A 716 12.47 7.80 0.70
C GLY A 716 13.42 6.72 0.18
N ASN A 717 12.97 5.93 -0.80
CA ASN A 717 13.74 4.87 -1.44
C ASN A 717 14.10 5.22 -2.89
N ALA A 718 14.04 6.50 -3.25
CA ALA A 718 14.25 6.96 -4.60
C ALA A 718 15.65 6.59 -5.12
N GLN A 719 15.72 6.10 -6.37
CA GLN A 719 16.95 5.60 -6.98
C GLN A 719 17.22 6.29 -8.31
N GLY A 720 18.46 6.69 -8.56
CA GLY A 720 18.87 7.22 -9.87
C GLY A 720 18.79 6.12 -10.92
N VAL A 721 18.18 6.43 -12.06
CA VAL A 721 18.08 5.51 -13.19
C VAL A 721 19.15 5.88 -14.22
N ALA A 722 19.92 4.88 -14.64
CA ALA A 722 20.94 5.09 -15.65
C ALA A 722 20.31 5.47 -17.00
N THR A 723 20.84 6.51 -17.64
CA THR A 723 20.40 6.95 -18.97
C THR A 723 21.60 7.18 -19.89
N THR A 724 21.44 6.90 -21.19
CA THR A 724 22.43 7.25 -22.20
C THR A 724 21.94 8.39 -23.10
N ASN A 725 22.86 9.21 -23.61
CA ASN A 725 22.59 10.30 -24.55
C ASN A 725 21.64 11.40 -24.01
N THR A 726 21.56 11.59 -22.70
CA THR A 726 20.79 12.68 -22.05
C THR A 726 21.64 13.92 -21.77
N SER A 727 22.97 13.82 -21.93
CA SER A 727 23.91 14.92 -21.74
C SER A 727 23.98 15.84 -22.97
N ILE A 728 23.94 17.15 -22.73
CA ILE A 728 24.03 18.24 -23.73
C ILE A 728 25.03 19.29 -23.25
N GLU A 729 25.35 20.28 -24.09
CA GLU A 729 26.27 21.36 -23.73
C GLU A 729 25.78 22.12 -22.48
N GLY A 730 26.69 22.38 -21.53
CA GLY A 730 26.39 23.06 -20.28
C GLY A 730 25.95 24.51 -20.50
N LEU A 731 24.80 24.90 -19.94
CA LEU A 731 24.26 26.26 -20.05
C LEU A 731 23.84 26.81 -18.68
N ALA A 732 24.30 28.01 -18.34
CA ALA A 732 23.87 28.74 -17.16
C ALA A 732 22.50 29.40 -17.39
N ALA A 733 21.43 28.61 -17.29
CA ALA A 733 20.06 29.07 -17.49
C ALA A 733 19.06 28.28 -16.62
N THR A 734 17.98 28.94 -16.20
CA THR A 734 16.85 28.25 -15.57
C THR A 734 16.30 27.21 -16.53
N THR A 735 16.24 25.95 -16.05
CA THR A 735 15.84 24.81 -16.86
C THR A 735 14.63 24.14 -16.22
N ALA A 736 13.54 24.02 -16.99
CA ALA A 736 12.39 23.21 -16.62
C ALA A 736 12.39 21.91 -17.43
N VAL A 737 11.94 20.83 -16.80
CA VAL A 737 11.97 19.49 -17.39
C VAL A 737 10.61 18.82 -17.26
N ALA A 738 10.33 17.90 -18.18
CA ALA A 738 9.13 17.06 -18.13
C ALA A 738 9.41 15.68 -18.73
N GLY A 739 8.59 14.70 -18.37
CA GLY A 739 8.60 13.37 -18.98
C GLY A 739 7.18 12.94 -19.33
N GLU A 740 7.04 12.13 -20.38
CA GLU A 740 5.78 11.48 -20.73
C GLU A 740 6.03 10.14 -21.44
N VAL A 741 4.95 9.35 -21.58
CA VAL A 741 4.95 8.10 -22.32
C VAL A 741 4.10 8.25 -23.59
N GLU A 742 4.69 7.93 -24.73
CA GLU A 742 4.02 7.78 -26.01
C GLU A 742 3.72 6.30 -26.25
N VAL A 743 2.46 5.93 -26.50
CA VAL A 743 2.06 4.55 -26.83
C VAL A 743 1.63 4.41 -28.29
N VAL A 744 1.90 3.24 -28.86
CA VAL A 744 1.37 2.81 -30.16
C VAL A 744 0.33 1.74 -29.89
N LYS A 745 -0.86 1.89 -30.49
CA LYS A 745 -1.96 0.93 -30.36
C LYS A 745 -2.21 0.21 -31.69
N ASP A 746 -2.61 -1.04 -31.62
CA ASP A 746 -3.17 -1.75 -32.77
C ASP A 746 -4.50 -1.09 -33.18
N VAL A 747 -4.70 -0.89 -34.48
CA VAL A 747 -5.87 -0.16 -35.01
C VAL A 747 -7.17 -0.95 -34.87
N GLN A 748 -7.09 -2.28 -34.77
CA GLN A 748 -8.26 -3.17 -34.66
C GLN A 748 -8.56 -3.56 -33.22
N THR A 749 -7.54 -3.87 -32.42
CA THR A 749 -7.73 -4.36 -31.04
C THR A 749 -7.62 -3.26 -29.98
N GLU A 750 -7.11 -2.08 -30.33
CA GLU A 750 -6.74 -0.99 -29.41
C GLU A 750 -5.69 -1.35 -28.35
N GLU A 751 -5.12 -2.56 -28.40
CA GLU A 751 -4.06 -3.01 -27.51
C GLU A 751 -2.77 -2.21 -27.75
N VAL A 752 -2.07 -1.87 -26.66
CA VAL A 752 -0.77 -1.21 -26.76
C VAL A 752 0.26 -2.21 -27.28
N THR A 753 0.91 -1.88 -28.40
CA THR A 753 1.91 -2.72 -29.07
C THR A 753 3.35 -2.23 -28.87
N ALA A 754 3.51 -0.95 -28.53
CA ALA A 754 4.79 -0.36 -28.15
C ALA A 754 4.57 0.86 -27.25
N ALA A 755 5.57 1.19 -26.45
CA ALA A 755 5.56 2.37 -25.59
C ALA A 755 6.96 2.97 -25.51
N TYR A 756 7.05 4.30 -25.59
CA TYR A 756 8.29 5.05 -25.63
C TYR A 756 8.29 6.16 -24.59
N VAL A 757 9.39 6.30 -23.86
CA VAL A 757 9.60 7.39 -22.91
C VAL A 757 10.14 8.60 -23.67
N ASN A 758 9.56 9.77 -23.43
CA ASN A 758 10.05 11.04 -23.92
C ASN A 758 10.42 11.93 -22.73
N LEU A 759 11.63 12.48 -22.75
CA LEU A 759 12.13 13.45 -21.76
C LEU A 759 12.40 14.78 -22.45
N TYR A 760 12.09 15.87 -21.75
CA TYR A 760 12.21 17.22 -22.27
C TYR A 760 13.00 18.11 -21.32
N ALA A 761 13.83 18.99 -21.88
CA ALA A 761 14.45 20.09 -21.18
C ALA A 761 14.17 21.40 -21.93
N VAL A 762 13.67 22.41 -21.22
CA VAL A 762 13.40 23.74 -21.77
C VAL A 762 14.18 24.78 -20.99
N ARG A 763 15.07 25.50 -21.70
CA ARG A 763 16.00 26.47 -21.13
C ARG A 763 16.30 27.56 -22.16
N ASP A 764 16.49 28.80 -21.72
CA ASP A 764 16.85 29.93 -22.59
C ASP A 764 15.99 30.06 -23.86
N GLY A 765 14.68 29.81 -23.74
CA GLY A 765 13.73 29.85 -24.86
C GLY A 765 13.88 28.71 -25.89
N LYS A 766 14.60 27.64 -25.56
CA LYS A 766 14.85 26.48 -26.43
C LYS A 766 14.39 25.19 -25.78
N VAL A 767 14.08 24.19 -26.60
CA VAL A 767 13.63 22.86 -26.17
C VAL A 767 14.53 21.76 -26.71
N SER A 768 14.88 20.80 -25.84
CA SER A 768 15.55 19.55 -26.19
C SER A 768 14.60 18.38 -25.96
N ARG A 769 14.69 17.35 -26.82
CA ARG A 769 13.89 16.11 -26.71
C ARG A 769 14.78 14.88 -26.77
N PHE A 770 14.63 14.03 -25.75
CA PHE A 770 15.26 12.71 -25.65
C PHE A 770 14.17 11.63 -25.70
N THR A 771 14.36 10.57 -26.47
CA THR A 771 13.33 9.53 -26.62
C THR A 771 13.90 8.13 -26.69
N THR A 772 13.19 7.13 -26.17
CA THR A 772 13.52 5.71 -26.43
C THR A 772 13.03 5.24 -27.80
N LYS A 773 12.23 6.04 -28.51
CA LYS A 773 11.78 5.68 -29.86
C LYS A 773 12.96 5.58 -30.82
N GLY A 774 13.07 4.43 -31.48
CA GLY A 774 14.19 4.14 -32.38
C GLY A 774 15.44 3.55 -31.68
N THR A 775 15.39 3.31 -30.36
CA THR A 775 16.38 2.46 -29.69
C THR A 775 15.92 1.01 -29.66
N THR A 776 16.87 0.08 -29.52
CA THR A 776 16.58 -1.34 -29.29
C THR A 776 17.01 -1.66 -27.87
N ALA A 777 16.10 -2.18 -27.05
CA ALA A 777 16.47 -2.68 -25.73
C ALA A 777 17.42 -3.87 -25.89
N THR A 778 18.51 -3.88 -25.13
CA THR A 778 19.39 -5.05 -25.04
C THR A 778 18.60 -6.16 -24.34
N VAL A 779 18.51 -7.33 -24.97
CA VAL A 779 17.88 -8.50 -24.38
C VAL A 779 18.98 -9.48 -24.00
N GLU A 780 19.09 -9.77 -22.71
CA GLU A 780 20.04 -10.74 -22.15
C GLU A 780 19.29 -11.97 -21.64
N ALA A 781 19.94 -13.13 -21.67
CA ALA A 781 19.37 -14.36 -21.12
C ALA A 781 19.35 -14.25 -19.58
N ALA A 782 18.28 -14.76 -18.95
CA ALA A 782 18.26 -14.90 -17.50
C ALA A 782 19.35 -15.88 -17.06
N ALA A 783 20.18 -15.48 -16.10
CA ALA A 783 21.25 -16.28 -15.55
C ALA A 783 20.77 -17.15 -14.39
N TYR A 784 21.43 -18.29 -14.22
CA TYR A 784 21.26 -19.20 -13.10
C TYR A 784 22.62 -19.72 -12.63
N ALA A 785 22.67 -20.16 -11.37
CA ALA A 785 23.87 -20.75 -10.81
C ALA A 785 23.98 -22.24 -11.16
N TYR A 786 25.18 -22.79 -11.24
CA TYR A 786 25.45 -24.21 -11.46
C TYR A 786 26.81 -24.58 -10.85
N GLY A 787 27.09 -25.89 -10.70
CA GLY A 787 28.37 -26.34 -10.13
C GLY A 787 28.60 -25.89 -8.68
N LEU A 788 27.52 -25.85 -7.89
CA LEU A 788 27.54 -25.43 -6.49
C LEU A 788 28.35 -26.42 -5.65
N THR A 789 29.31 -25.91 -4.89
CA THR A 789 30.11 -26.67 -3.93
C THR A 789 30.40 -25.86 -2.68
N SER A 790 30.47 -26.52 -1.52
CA SER A 790 30.94 -25.92 -0.28
C SER A 790 32.27 -26.53 0.17
N LYS A 791 33.13 -25.70 0.79
CA LYS A 791 34.37 -26.15 1.43
C LYS A 791 34.46 -25.59 2.84
N ASP A 792 34.39 -26.48 3.82
CA ASP A 792 34.58 -26.14 5.23
C ASP A 792 36.06 -25.86 5.52
N ASN A 793 36.36 -24.64 5.98
CA ASN A 793 37.69 -24.19 6.39
C ASN A 793 37.81 -24.02 7.92
N GLY A 794 36.89 -24.59 8.69
CA GLY A 794 36.82 -24.47 10.15
C GLY A 794 35.88 -23.36 10.59
N GLU A 795 36.39 -22.12 10.67
CA GLU A 795 35.64 -20.93 11.10
C GLU A 795 34.78 -20.31 9.99
N THR A 796 35.13 -20.61 8.74
CA THR A 796 34.44 -20.14 7.54
C THR A 796 34.10 -21.30 6.62
N VAL A 797 33.17 -21.07 5.69
CA VAL A 797 32.85 -21.96 4.59
C VAL A 797 32.99 -21.19 3.29
N ASP A 798 33.80 -21.68 2.37
CA ASP A 798 33.83 -21.12 1.01
C ASP A 798 32.70 -21.79 0.22
N VAL A 799 31.74 -20.97 -0.21
CA VAL A 799 30.67 -21.36 -1.14
C VAL A 799 31.10 -20.95 -2.54
N THR A 800 31.28 -21.93 -3.42
CA THR A 800 31.67 -21.70 -4.82
C THR A 800 30.55 -22.15 -5.74
N TYR A 801 30.25 -21.32 -6.74
CA TYR A 801 29.29 -21.61 -7.79
C TYR A 801 29.75 -20.95 -9.10
N ARG A 802 29.17 -21.39 -10.21
CA ARG A 802 29.33 -20.73 -11.51
C ARG A 802 28.01 -20.13 -11.94
N ALA A 803 28.01 -18.98 -12.60
CA ALA A 803 26.81 -18.37 -13.16
C ALA A 803 26.84 -18.38 -14.70
N THR A 804 25.71 -18.70 -15.33
CA THR A 804 25.61 -18.76 -16.81
C THR A 804 25.70 -17.38 -17.47
N GLY A 805 25.37 -16.33 -16.73
CA GLY A 805 25.50 -14.91 -17.08
C GLY A 805 25.78 -14.06 -15.83
N ALA A 806 25.97 -12.75 -16.02
CA ALA A 806 26.10 -11.83 -14.89
C ALA A 806 24.72 -11.53 -14.29
N ALA A 807 24.65 -11.35 -12.96
CA ALA A 807 23.43 -10.99 -12.27
C ALA A 807 23.69 -9.86 -11.27
N PRO A 808 22.85 -8.80 -11.20
CA PRO A 808 23.04 -7.69 -10.27
C PRO A 808 23.10 -8.09 -8.79
N LYS A 809 22.45 -9.20 -8.42
CA LYS A 809 22.38 -9.66 -7.04
C LYS A 809 22.39 -11.19 -6.95
N ALA A 810 23.14 -11.70 -5.99
CA ALA A 810 23.22 -13.10 -5.59
C ALA A 810 23.06 -13.21 -4.08
N GLU A 811 22.33 -14.24 -3.64
CA GLU A 811 22.06 -14.56 -2.24
C GLU A 811 22.32 -16.05 -1.99
N LEU A 812 22.92 -16.36 -0.84
CA LEU A 812 23.01 -17.70 -0.31
C LEU A 812 21.83 -17.93 0.62
N ILE A 813 21.03 -18.96 0.34
CA ILE A 813 19.89 -19.35 1.14
C ILE A 813 20.26 -20.61 1.91
N LEU A 814 20.07 -20.59 3.23
CA LEU A 814 20.36 -21.72 4.11
C LEU A 814 19.06 -22.19 4.77
N HIS A 815 18.78 -23.49 4.69
CA HIS A 815 17.56 -24.11 5.22
C HIS A 815 17.87 -25.09 6.33
N ASN A 816 17.05 -25.05 7.39
CA ASN A 816 17.17 -25.92 8.54
C ASN A 816 15.81 -26.12 9.22
N GLY A 817 15.08 -27.13 8.75
CA GLY A 817 13.67 -27.29 9.10
C GLY A 817 12.85 -26.11 8.57
N GLU A 818 12.16 -25.41 9.47
CA GLU A 818 11.31 -24.25 9.13
C GLU A 818 12.08 -22.91 9.06
N ASN A 819 13.35 -22.88 9.47
CA ASN A 819 14.15 -21.65 9.46
C ASN A 819 14.87 -21.46 8.12
N GLU A 820 14.73 -20.26 7.53
CA GLU A 820 15.47 -19.78 6.37
C GLU A 820 16.42 -18.65 6.79
N ILE A 821 17.69 -18.73 6.39
CA ILE A 821 18.68 -17.64 6.54
C ILE A 821 19.11 -17.19 5.14
N VAL A 822 18.94 -15.89 4.87
CA VAL A 822 19.34 -15.26 3.60
C VAL A 822 20.61 -14.45 3.80
N VAL A 823 21.67 -14.80 3.09
CA VAL A 823 22.98 -14.12 3.15
C VAL A 823 23.26 -13.41 1.83
N PRO A 824 23.31 -12.06 1.81
CA PRO A 824 23.66 -11.31 0.61
C PRO A 824 25.12 -11.57 0.19
N MET A 825 25.34 -11.94 -1.07
CA MET A 825 26.66 -12.19 -1.64
C MET A 825 27.15 -11.08 -2.59
N GLY A 826 26.30 -10.10 -2.91
CA GLY A 826 26.60 -9.03 -3.87
C GLY A 826 26.26 -9.43 -5.32
N ALA A 827 26.85 -8.78 -6.31
CA ALA A 827 26.64 -9.12 -7.73
C ALA A 827 27.40 -10.39 -8.14
N ALA A 828 26.82 -11.20 -9.02
CA ALA A 828 27.48 -12.36 -9.61
C ALA A 828 28.06 -12.02 -10.99
N VAL A 829 29.26 -12.52 -11.26
CA VAL A 829 29.89 -12.45 -12.60
C VAL A 829 29.62 -13.73 -13.39
N LYS A 830 29.61 -13.66 -14.71
CA LYS A 830 29.57 -14.86 -15.56
C LYS A 830 30.80 -15.74 -15.27
N GLY A 831 30.60 -17.04 -15.13
CA GLY A 831 31.65 -18.00 -14.76
C GLY A 831 31.74 -18.17 -13.25
N GLU A 832 32.93 -18.46 -12.72
CA GLU A 832 33.16 -18.79 -11.31
C GLU A 832 32.96 -17.60 -10.36
N ASN A 833 32.31 -17.87 -9.23
CA ASN A 833 32.08 -16.96 -8.11
C ASN A 833 32.36 -17.71 -6.80
N THR A 834 32.98 -17.02 -5.84
CA THR A 834 33.24 -17.58 -4.50
C THR A 834 32.82 -16.56 -3.45
N TYR A 835 32.09 -17.03 -2.44
CA TYR A 835 31.73 -16.27 -1.26
C TYR A 835 32.18 -17.00 0.00
N THR A 836 32.88 -16.31 0.90
CA THR A 836 33.32 -16.88 2.18
C THR A 836 32.31 -16.54 3.27
N LEU A 837 31.49 -17.52 3.65
CA LEU A 837 30.55 -17.42 4.76
C LEU A 837 31.29 -17.54 6.09
N THR A 838 31.04 -16.61 7.01
CA THR A 838 31.52 -16.73 8.40
C THR A 838 30.51 -17.53 9.22
N LYS A 839 30.94 -18.64 9.85
CA LYS A 839 30.01 -19.49 10.62
C LYS A 839 29.52 -18.86 11.92
N LYS A 840 30.09 -17.72 12.33
CA LYS A 840 29.69 -16.95 13.52
C LYS A 840 28.22 -16.49 13.45
N ASP A 841 27.69 -16.30 12.25
CA ASP A 841 26.34 -15.80 12.01
C ASP A 841 25.29 -16.94 11.92
N LEU A 842 25.72 -18.21 12.02
CA LEU A 842 24.84 -19.37 12.08
C LEU A 842 24.37 -19.59 13.54
N LEU A 843 23.06 -19.54 13.75
CA LEU A 843 22.44 -19.45 15.08
C LEU A 843 22.48 -20.74 15.93
N ASP A 844 22.76 -21.92 15.35
CA ASP A 844 22.69 -23.20 16.06
C ASP A 844 23.83 -24.16 15.70
N GLU A 845 24.61 -24.53 16.72
CA GLU A 845 25.85 -25.31 16.63
C GLU A 845 25.63 -26.80 16.34
N SER A 846 24.39 -27.29 16.48
CA SER A 846 24.04 -28.71 16.32
C SER A 846 23.42 -29.05 14.97
N LYS A 847 23.20 -28.05 14.12
CA LYS A 847 22.35 -28.20 12.95
C LYS A 847 23.11 -28.18 11.64
N GLU A 848 22.55 -28.95 10.72
CA GLU A 848 22.98 -29.13 9.34
C GLU A 848 22.07 -28.30 8.44
N TYR A 849 22.66 -27.53 7.54
CA TYR A 849 21.94 -26.65 6.63
C TYR A 849 22.08 -27.17 5.20
N THR A 850 20.95 -27.46 4.55
CA THR A 850 20.91 -27.50 3.08
C THR A 850 20.94 -26.08 2.55
N TRP A 851 21.46 -25.87 1.34
CA TRP A 851 21.70 -24.52 0.87
C TRP A 851 21.50 -24.37 -0.63
N GLU A 852 21.22 -23.14 -1.04
CA GLU A 852 20.88 -22.77 -2.41
C GLU A 852 21.53 -21.43 -2.78
N VAL A 853 21.79 -21.23 -4.07
CA VAL A 853 22.18 -19.92 -4.61
C VAL A 853 21.00 -19.32 -5.38
N ARG A 854 20.57 -18.14 -4.96
CA ARG A 854 19.52 -17.36 -5.61
C ARG A 854 20.15 -16.21 -6.39
N LEU A 855 19.94 -16.16 -7.70
CA LEU A 855 20.34 -15.04 -8.55
C LEU A 855 19.10 -14.19 -8.89
N THR A 856 19.18 -12.88 -8.66
CA THR A 856 18.22 -11.90 -9.17
C THR A 856 18.83 -11.21 -10.38
N ASN A 857 18.20 -11.41 -11.53
CA ASN A 857 18.67 -10.92 -12.82
C ASN A 857 18.23 -9.48 -13.11
N LYS A 858 18.80 -8.90 -14.16
CA LYS A 858 18.27 -7.67 -14.77
C LYS A 858 16.89 -7.91 -15.35
N THR A 859 16.06 -6.88 -15.38
CA THR A 859 14.76 -6.94 -16.05
C THR A 859 14.94 -7.27 -17.53
N ILE A 860 14.06 -8.12 -18.06
CA ILE A 860 13.95 -8.42 -19.49
C ILE A 860 12.78 -7.58 -20.03
N PRO A 861 13.04 -6.38 -20.61
CA PRO A 861 12.00 -5.40 -20.88
C PRO A 861 11.00 -5.84 -21.95
N ALA A 862 11.46 -6.69 -22.88
CA ALA A 862 10.66 -7.31 -23.91
C ALA A 862 11.29 -8.65 -24.31
N SER A 863 10.47 -9.58 -24.79
CA SER A 863 10.95 -10.90 -25.22
C SER A 863 11.78 -10.75 -26.49
N GLY A 864 12.94 -11.40 -26.56
CA GLY A 864 13.86 -11.21 -27.67
C GLY A 864 14.90 -12.31 -27.83
N LEU A 865 15.48 -12.36 -29.03
CA LEU A 865 16.48 -13.35 -29.42
C LEU A 865 17.82 -13.03 -28.72
N VAL A 866 18.37 -14.01 -28.01
CA VAL A 866 19.70 -13.92 -27.36
C VAL A 866 20.78 -14.70 -28.11
N LYS A 867 20.42 -15.81 -28.77
CA LYS A 867 21.37 -16.65 -29.53
C LYS A 867 20.71 -17.25 -30.76
N THR A 868 21.46 -17.39 -31.86
CA THR A 868 21.00 -18.08 -33.07
C THR A 868 22.12 -18.91 -33.71
N MET A 869 21.78 -20.08 -34.23
CA MET A 869 22.67 -20.98 -34.97
C MET A 869 21.90 -21.63 -36.11
N LYS A 870 22.51 -21.73 -37.30
CA LYS A 870 21.90 -22.38 -38.47
C LYS A 870 22.25 -23.87 -38.50
N ALA A 871 21.27 -24.72 -38.77
CA ALA A 871 21.49 -26.14 -38.99
C ALA A 871 22.30 -26.39 -40.28
N ALA A 872 23.21 -27.36 -40.23
CA ALA A 872 24.17 -27.65 -41.30
C ALA A 872 23.52 -27.94 -42.69
N SER A 873 22.30 -28.47 -42.72
CA SER A 873 21.62 -28.90 -43.96
C SER A 873 20.53 -27.93 -44.48
N GLY A 874 20.42 -26.71 -43.93
CA GLY A 874 19.44 -25.70 -44.38
C GLY A 874 18.04 -25.82 -43.77
N SER A 875 17.03 -25.18 -44.39
CA SER A 875 15.63 -25.16 -43.92
C SER A 875 14.87 -26.44 -44.27
N ASN A 876 13.67 -26.61 -43.71
CA ASN A 876 12.72 -27.71 -43.92
C ASN A 876 13.10 -29.08 -43.30
N ILE A 877 14.11 -29.12 -42.43
CA ILE A 877 14.44 -30.27 -41.58
C ILE A 877 13.88 -30.09 -40.17
N ARG A 878 13.41 -31.17 -39.54
CA ARG A 878 12.95 -31.17 -38.14
C ARG A 878 14.16 -31.28 -37.21
N ALA A 879 14.00 -30.97 -35.93
CA ALA A 879 15.07 -31.16 -34.95
C ALA A 879 14.53 -31.38 -33.55
N SER A 880 15.36 -32.01 -32.73
CA SER A 880 15.22 -32.02 -31.28
C SER A 880 15.92 -30.82 -30.66
N VAL A 881 15.31 -30.28 -29.60
CA VAL A 881 15.90 -29.30 -28.70
C VAL A 881 15.67 -29.85 -27.30
N LEU A 882 16.73 -30.04 -26.53
CA LEU A 882 16.69 -30.59 -25.17
C LEU A 882 17.57 -29.73 -24.24
N THR A 883 17.16 -29.62 -23.00
CA THR A 883 17.87 -28.93 -21.91
C THR A 883 17.87 -29.86 -20.70
N ILE A 884 18.98 -29.90 -19.95
CA ILE A 884 19.07 -30.67 -18.71
C ILE A 884 18.80 -29.73 -17.54
N THR A 885 17.67 -29.91 -16.86
CA THR A 885 17.18 -28.99 -15.82
C THR A 885 17.14 -29.61 -14.43
N ASP A 886 17.52 -30.89 -14.27
CA ASP A 886 17.67 -31.51 -12.95
C ASP A 886 18.99 -31.07 -12.27
N PRO A 887 18.95 -30.24 -11.21
CA PRO A 887 20.16 -29.74 -10.53
C PRO A 887 20.93 -30.83 -9.78
N THR A 888 20.37 -32.03 -9.65
CA THR A 888 21.06 -33.16 -9.00
C THR A 888 22.08 -33.86 -9.92
N GLN A 889 22.11 -33.51 -11.20
CA GLN A 889 22.93 -34.19 -12.20
C GLN A 889 24.22 -33.41 -12.50
N PRO A 890 25.37 -34.08 -12.71
CA PRO A 890 26.63 -33.41 -13.10
C PRO A 890 26.53 -32.62 -14.41
N SER A 891 25.61 -33.02 -15.30
CA SER A 891 25.32 -32.39 -16.58
C SER A 891 24.26 -31.29 -16.50
N PHE A 892 23.87 -30.85 -15.30
CA PHE A 892 22.93 -29.77 -15.10
C PHE A 892 23.29 -28.52 -15.92
N GLY A 893 22.31 -27.98 -16.65
CA GLY A 893 22.45 -26.81 -17.52
C GLY A 893 22.94 -27.09 -18.94
N TYR A 894 23.36 -28.32 -19.27
CA TYR A 894 23.72 -28.66 -20.65
C TYR A 894 22.50 -28.62 -21.56
N SER A 895 22.71 -28.23 -22.81
CA SER A 895 21.66 -28.19 -23.84
C SER A 895 22.07 -28.92 -25.11
N ALA A 896 21.13 -29.54 -25.81
CA ALA A 896 21.38 -30.26 -27.05
C ALA A 896 20.45 -29.83 -28.18
N PHE A 897 21.03 -29.73 -29.38
CA PHE A 897 20.34 -29.46 -30.62
C PHE A 897 20.65 -30.57 -31.63
N ALA A 898 19.64 -31.33 -32.08
CA ALA A 898 19.82 -32.49 -32.94
C ALA A 898 18.94 -32.40 -34.20
N PRO A 899 19.46 -31.87 -35.33
CA PRO A 899 18.73 -31.84 -36.59
C PRO A 899 18.55 -33.24 -37.21
N GLY A 900 17.38 -33.45 -37.82
CA GLY A 900 17.02 -34.69 -38.53
C GLY A 900 17.89 -34.97 -39.76
N LYS A 901 17.61 -36.03 -40.53
CA LYS A 901 18.49 -36.58 -41.60
C LYS A 901 19.85 -37.02 -41.09
N ALA A 902 19.89 -37.54 -39.87
CA ALA A 902 21.06 -37.97 -39.13
C ALA A 902 22.19 -36.93 -39.20
N GLN A 903 21.89 -35.65 -39.02
CA GLN A 903 22.90 -34.59 -39.15
C GLN A 903 23.82 -34.46 -37.93
N GLY A 904 23.58 -35.28 -36.91
CA GLY A 904 24.34 -35.27 -35.66
C GLY A 904 23.64 -34.45 -34.57
N VAL A 905 24.24 -34.41 -33.39
CA VAL A 905 23.85 -33.55 -32.28
C VAL A 905 24.95 -32.54 -31.98
N THR A 906 24.54 -31.30 -31.71
CA THR A 906 25.39 -30.26 -31.11
C THR A 906 25.04 -30.14 -29.63
N ILE A 907 26.04 -30.13 -28.76
CA ILE A 907 25.88 -30.01 -27.30
C ILE A 907 26.54 -28.71 -26.85
N PHE A 908 25.82 -27.97 -26.01
CA PHE A 908 26.29 -26.77 -25.35
C PHE A 908 26.46 -27.00 -23.85
N ASP A 909 27.53 -26.47 -23.29
CA ASP A 909 27.70 -26.37 -21.84
C ASP A 909 26.76 -25.30 -21.23
N PRO A 910 26.66 -25.19 -19.89
CA PRO A 910 25.78 -24.22 -19.24
C PRO A 910 26.10 -22.75 -19.56
N GLU A 911 27.34 -22.42 -19.93
CA GLU A 911 27.74 -21.06 -20.33
C GLU A 911 27.37 -20.74 -21.80
N GLY A 912 26.87 -21.75 -22.52
CA GLY A 912 26.45 -21.67 -23.90
C GLY A 912 27.57 -21.94 -24.91
N ASN A 913 28.73 -22.47 -24.50
CA ASN A 913 29.82 -22.83 -25.40
C ASN A 913 29.52 -24.17 -26.09
N GLU A 914 29.88 -24.30 -27.37
CA GLU A 914 29.80 -25.59 -28.08
C GLU A 914 30.89 -26.53 -27.56
N VAL A 915 30.48 -27.65 -26.94
CA VAL A 915 31.41 -28.69 -26.48
C VAL A 915 31.47 -29.89 -27.43
N ALA A 916 30.44 -30.07 -28.25
CA ALA A 916 30.42 -31.04 -29.34
C ALA A 916 29.52 -30.54 -30.48
N THR A 917 29.91 -30.75 -31.74
CA THR A 917 29.16 -30.29 -32.91
C THR A 917 29.05 -31.39 -33.96
N GLY A 918 27.81 -31.72 -34.37
CA GLY A 918 27.55 -32.76 -35.38
C GLY A 918 27.92 -34.18 -34.93
N LEU A 919 27.92 -34.45 -33.62
CA LEU A 919 28.27 -35.75 -33.05
C LEU A 919 27.29 -36.83 -33.53
N PHE A 920 27.79 -38.02 -33.87
CA PHE A 920 27.00 -39.14 -34.41
C PHE A 920 26.29 -38.85 -35.75
N LYS A 921 26.80 -37.91 -36.54
CA LYS A 921 26.32 -37.68 -37.90
C LYS A 921 26.36 -38.99 -38.72
N GLN A 922 25.26 -39.29 -39.41
CA GLN A 922 25.05 -40.50 -40.21
C GLN A 922 25.20 -41.82 -39.43
N HIS A 923 25.00 -41.81 -38.11
CA HIS A 923 25.05 -43.03 -37.31
C HIS A 923 23.90 -43.99 -37.68
N ALA A 924 24.19 -45.30 -37.68
CA ALA A 924 23.24 -46.35 -38.10
C ALA A 924 21.97 -46.38 -37.23
N LEU A 925 22.07 -46.09 -35.93
CA LEU A 925 20.90 -46.00 -35.03
C LEU A 925 19.93 -44.87 -35.40
N TRP A 926 20.37 -43.85 -36.14
CA TRP A 926 19.52 -42.81 -36.72
C TRP A 926 19.19 -43.06 -38.20
N GLY A 927 19.42 -44.30 -38.67
CA GLY A 927 19.15 -44.76 -40.04
C GLY A 927 20.32 -44.57 -41.01
N GLY A 928 21.44 -43.97 -40.60
CA GLY A 928 22.57 -43.72 -41.49
C GLY A 928 22.37 -42.52 -42.43
N ASN A 929 22.76 -42.65 -43.70
CA ASN A 929 22.60 -41.60 -44.71
C ASN A 929 21.17 -41.57 -45.28
N THR A 930 20.19 -41.18 -44.46
CA THR A 930 18.76 -41.18 -44.81
C THR A 930 18.27 -39.83 -45.35
N SER A 931 17.18 -39.88 -46.12
CA SER A 931 16.38 -38.68 -46.47
C SER A 931 15.35 -38.29 -45.40
N ASN A 932 15.21 -39.07 -44.32
CA ASN A 932 14.17 -38.87 -43.32
C ASN A 932 14.46 -37.63 -42.46
N ALA A 933 13.60 -36.62 -42.59
CA ALA A 933 13.74 -35.34 -41.91
C ALA A 933 13.52 -35.38 -40.38
N SER A 934 13.26 -36.56 -39.81
CA SER A 934 12.84 -36.75 -38.40
C SER A 934 13.82 -37.59 -37.58
N ASN A 935 14.96 -38.03 -38.11
CA ASN A 935 15.91 -38.86 -37.35
C ASN A 935 17.20 -38.08 -37.06
N PRO A 936 17.56 -37.80 -35.79
CA PRO A 936 16.73 -37.89 -34.58
C PRO A 936 15.61 -36.84 -34.52
N PHE A 937 14.63 -37.09 -33.65
CA PHE A 937 13.46 -36.23 -33.40
C PHE A 937 13.34 -35.81 -31.93
N ARG A 938 12.15 -35.33 -31.53
CA ARG A 938 11.85 -34.79 -30.19
C ARG A 938 12.01 -35.85 -29.11
N GLY A 939 12.54 -35.45 -27.97
CA GLY A 939 12.68 -36.33 -26.82
C GLY A 939 12.70 -35.58 -25.50
N GLY A 940 13.44 -36.11 -24.54
CA GLY A 940 13.52 -35.56 -23.19
C GLY A 940 14.87 -35.84 -22.54
N GLU A 941 15.06 -35.28 -21.36
CA GLU A 941 16.17 -35.68 -20.49
C GLU A 941 15.77 -36.88 -19.62
N ARG A 942 16.77 -37.67 -19.22
CA ARG A 942 16.65 -38.69 -18.18
C ARG A 942 17.97 -38.82 -17.44
N GLU A 943 17.97 -38.61 -16.13
CA GLU A 943 19.15 -38.77 -15.24
C GLU A 943 20.43 -38.15 -15.86
N GLY A 944 20.32 -36.89 -16.29
CA GLY A 944 21.44 -36.13 -16.85
C GLY A 944 21.86 -36.50 -18.28
N LYS A 945 21.08 -37.31 -19.00
CA LYS A 945 21.39 -37.72 -20.38
C LYS A 945 20.32 -37.21 -21.35
N PHE A 946 20.74 -36.93 -22.58
CA PHE A 946 19.84 -36.56 -23.66
C PHE A 946 19.27 -37.80 -24.33
N VAL A 947 17.94 -37.94 -24.33
CA VAL A 947 17.24 -39.05 -25.00
C VAL A 947 16.49 -38.52 -26.21
N PHE A 948 16.75 -39.10 -27.37
CA PHE A 948 16.15 -38.73 -28.64
C PHE A 948 15.24 -39.84 -29.15
N ALA A 949 14.03 -39.47 -29.57
CA ALA A 949 13.22 -40.33 -30.41
C ALA A 949 13.79 -40.38 -31.84
N ALA A 950 13.43 -41.40 -32.59
CA ALA A 950 13.60 -41.48 -34.03
C ALA A 950 12.32 -42.08 -34.63
N TRP A 951 11.91 -41.57 -35.78
CA TRP A 951 10.64 -41.89 -36.40
C TRP A 951 10.86 -42.57 -37.77
N GLY A 952 10.41 -43.81 -37.91
CA GLY A 952 10.49 -44.63 -39.13
C GLY A 952 11.42 -45.85 -39.02
N ASP A 953 11.16 -46.84 -39.87
CA ASP A 953 11.65 -48.22 -39.77
C ASP A 953 13.19 -48.40 -39.81
N ASP A 954 13.91 -47.45 -40.44
CA ASP A 954 15.36 -47.52 -40.60
C ASP A 954 16.13 -47.16 -39.32
N ALA A 955 15.55 -46.39 -38.40
CA ALA A 955 16.19 -45.98 -37.16
C ALA A 955 15.89 -46.93 -35.98
N SER A 956 16.54 -46.73 -34.83
CA SER A 956 16.35 -47.59 -33.65
C SER A 956 15.17 -47.18 -32.77
N GLY A 957 14.47 -46.09 -33.07
CA GLY A 957 13.31 -45.64 -32.31
C GLY A 957 13.64 -44.76 -31.10
N VAL A 958 14.48 -45.24 -30.17
CA VAL A 958 14.92 -44.46 -29.00
C VAL A 958 16.41 -44.62 -28.75
N THR A 959 17.13 -43.50 -28.69
CA THR A 959 18.58 -43.45 -28.43
C THR A 959 18.92 -42.45 -27.35
N TYR A 960 20.04 -42.62 -26.65
CA TYR A 960 20.53 -41.61 -25.70
C TYR A 960 22.02 -41.33 -25.84
N VAL A 961 22.41 -40.14 -25.37
CA VAL A 961 23.79 -39.64 -25.31
C VAL A 961 24.05 -39.11 -23.90
N ASP A 962 25.15 -39.54 -23.29
CA ASP A 962 25.64 -38.96 -22.05
C ASP A 962 26.55 -37.77 -22.36
N PRO A 963 26.17 -36.52 -22.02
CA PRO A 963 27.03 -35.37 -22.25
C PRO A 963 28.31 -35.38 -21.41
N MET A 964 28.38 -36.19 -20.34
CA MET A 964 29.56 -36.33 -19.49
C MET A 964 30.51 -37.45 -19.96
N ASP A 965 30.06 -38.35 -20.83
CA ASP A 965 30.86 -39.44 -21.40
C ASP A 965 30.53 -39.65 -22.89
N LEU A 966 31.11 -38.79 -23.73
CA LEU A 966 30.90 -38.84 -25.18
C LEU A 966 31.54 -40.08 -25.84
N ASP A 967 32.54 -40.69 -25.19
CA ASP A 967 33.25 -41.87 -25.69
C ASP A 967 32.41 -43.14 -25.60
N ALA A 968 31.44 -43.19 -24.68
CA ALA A 968 30.42 -44.24 -24.64
C ALA A 968 29.60 -44.34 -25.94
N GLY A 969 29.57 -43.27 -26.74
CA GLY A 969 28.89 -43.24 -28.04
C GLY A 969 27.36 -43.22 -27.95
N LEU A 970 26.70 -43.31 -29.11
CA LEU A 970 25.24 -43.30 -29.20
C LEU A 970 24.67 -44.67 -28.80
N GLN A 971 23.82 -44.69 -27.77
CA GLN A 971 23.28 -45.92 -27.19
C GLN A 971 21.82 -46.15 -27.60
N ASN A 972 21.43 -47.42 -27.80
CA ASN A 972 20.04 -47.82 -28.06
C ASN A 972 19.33 -48.20 -26.75
N MET A 973 18.09 -47.77 -26.55
CA MET A 973 17.31 -48.16 -25.37
C MET A 973 16.56 -49.48 -25.53
N TYR A 974 16.27 -49.94 -26.76
CA TYR A 974 15.54 -51.21 -26.93
C TYR A 974 16.43 -52.43 -26.77
N ALA A 975 15.92 -53.42 -26.02
CA ALA A 975 16.46 -54.77 -26.04
C ALA A 975 15.92 -55.57 -27.25
N GLY A 976 16.61 -56.66 -27.61
CA GLY A 976 16.18 -57.58 -28.67
C GLY A 976 16.59 -57.16 -30.07
N GLU A 977 15.92 -57.73 -31.07
CA GLU A 977 16.26 -57.56 -32.49
C GLU A 977 15.26 -56.65 -33.22
N LYS A 978 15.78 -55.67 -33.97
CA LYS A 978 14.96 -54.79 -34.81
C LYS A 978 14.42 -55.57 -36.01
N GLN A 979 13.11 -55.52 -36.20
CA GLN A 979 12.42 -56.09 -37.34
C GLN A 979 12.40 -55.11 -38.53
N SER A 980 12.06 -55.59 -39.73
CA SER A 980 11.92 -54.74 -40.91
C SER A 980 10.80 -53.71 -40.79
N SER A 981 9.86 -53.91 -39.86
CA SER A 981 8.77 -52.99 -39.55
C SER A 981 9.14 -51.93 -38.50
N GLY A 982 10.43 -51.70 -38.23
CA GLY A 982 10.91 -50.75 -37.20
C GLY A 982 10.80 -51.22 -35.74
N ALA A 983 9.85 -52.12 -35.45
CA ALA A 983 9.62 -52.67 -34.12
C ALA A 983 10.78 -53.56 -33.62
N TYR A 984 11.07 -53.50 -32.32
CA TYR A 984 12.00 -54.38 -31.62
C TYR A 984 11.25 -55.53 -30.96
N VAL A 985 11.78 -56.74 -31.14
CA VAL A 985 11.25 -57.95 -30.51
C VAL A 985 12.27 -58.50 -29.53
N TYR A 986 11.87 -58.57 -28.25
CA TYR A 986 12.68 -59.14 -27.17
C TYR A 986 11.92 -60.31 -26.54
N ASN A 987 12.52 -61.50 -26.51
CA ASN A 987 11.89 -62.73 -26.01
C ASN A 987 10.49 -63.00 -26.58
N GLY A 988 10.29 -62.71 -27.88
CA GLY A 988 9.02 -62.89 -28.58
C GLY A 988 7.96 -61.80 -28.33
N VAL A 989 8.29 -60.77 -27.55
CA VAL A 989 7.40 -59.64 -27.24
C VAL A 989 7.84 -58.41 -28.05
N ASN A 990 6.89 -57.74 -28.71
CA ASN A 990 7.12 -56.43 -29.30
C ASN A 990 7.24 -55.38 -28.19
N VAL A 991 8.45 -54.86 -27.99
CA VAL A 991 8.75 -53.89 -26.92
C VAL A 991 8.59 -52.43 -27.37
N GLY A 992 8.37 -52.17 -28.67
CA GLY A 992 8.21 -50.84 -29.27
C GLY A 992 9.15 -50.60 -30.46
N GLY A 993 9.17 -49.38 -31.01
CA GLY A 993 10.00 -49.01 -32.17
C GLY A 993 10.01 -47.50 -32.40
N GLY A 994 9.61 -47.02 -33.59
CA GLY A 994 9.60 -45.61 -33.94
C GLY A 994 8.58 -44.74 -33.19
N HIS A 995 8.99 -43.53 -32.82
CA HIS A 995 8.14 -42.53 -32.14
C HIS A 995 8.34 -41.13 -32.72
N SER A 996 7.29 -40.31 -32.72
CA SER A 996 7.40 -38.90 -33.13
C SER A 996 7.81 -37.95 -32.01
N GLY A 997 7.66 -38.37 -30.75
CA GLY A 997 8.11 -37.66 -29.56
C GLY A 997 8.00 -38.54 -28.32
N LEU A 998 8.81 -38.25 -27.30
CA LEU A 998 8.82 -38.95 -26.02
C LEU A 998 9.16 -38.02 -24.86
N CYS A 999 8.78 -38.40 -23.65
CA CYS A 999 9.20 -37.78 -22.39
C CYS A 999 9.23 -38.80 -21.25
N PHE A 1000 9.80 -38.40 -20.11
CA PHE A 1000 9.85 -39.21 -18.89
C PHE A 1000 9.08 -38.52 -17.76
N VAL A 1001 8.22 -39.26 -17.05
CA VAL A 1001 7.44 -38.77 -15.92
C VAL A 1001 7.74 -39.64 -14.70
N GLY A 1002 7.92 -39.03 -13.53
CA GLY A 1002 8.29 -39.72 -12.30
C GLY A 1002 9.80 -39.98 -12.15
N LYS A 1003 10.23 -40.34 -10.93
CA LYS A 1003 11.62 -40.63 -10.57
C LYS A 1003 11.76 -42.04 -9.97
N GLY A 1004 12.96 -42.62 -10.07
CA GLY A 1004 13.28 -43.93 -9.48
C GLY A 1004 12.37 -45.04 -9.99
N ASP A 1005 11.86 -45.88 -9.09
CA ASP A 1005 11.00 -47.02 -9.43
C ASP A 1005 9.66 -46.62 -10.10
N ASN A 1006 9.25 -45.35 -9.97
CA ASN A 1006 8.02 -44.83 -10.56
C ASN A 1006 8.23 -44.20 -11.95
N THR A 1007 9.45 -44.20 -12.48
CA THR A 1007 9.74 -43.58 -13.79
C THR A 1007 9.03 -44.31 -14.92
N ARG A 1008 8.25 -43.55 -15.69
CA ARG A 1008 7.56 -43.97 -16.90
C ARG A 1008 8.09 -43.21 -18.10
N MET A 1009 8.34 -43.91 -19.20
CA MET A 1009 8.52 -43.27 -20.51
C MET A 1009 7.17 -43.19 -21.20
N TYR A 1010 6.77 -41.99 -21.61
CA TYR A 1010 5.62 -41.77 -22.48
C TYR A 1010 6.11 -41.47 -23.89
N ALA A 1011 5.47 -42.04 -24.91
CA ALA A 1011 5.82 -41.76 -26.30
C ALA A 1011 4.60 -41.85 -27.21
N PHE A 1012 4.60 -41.02 -28.26
CA PHE A 1012 3.63 -41.15 -29.34
C PHE A 1012 4.13 -42.16 -30.37
N SER A 1013 3.63 -43.39 -30.26
CA SER A 1013 4.23 -44.58 -30.85
C SER A 1013 3.58 -44.97 -32.18
N GLU A 1014 4.41 -45.19 -33.20
CA GLU A 1014 4.01 -45.77 -34.48
C GLU A 1014 4.12 -47.31 -34.46
N ASP A 1015 5.24 -47.81 -33.93
CA ASP A 1015 5.61 -49.22 -34.00
C ASP A 1015 5.42 -49.93 -32.65
N HIS A 1016 4.27 -50.59 -32.49
CA HIS A 1016 3.93 -51.43 -31.35
C HIS A 1016 2.91 -52.51 -31.78
N ASP A 1017 2.56 -53.41 -30.86
CA ASP A 1017 1.48 -54.37 -31.12
C ASP A 1017 0.12 -53.66 -31.18
N THR A 1018 -0.49 -53.64 -32.38
CA THR A 1018 -1.74 -52.92 -32.63
C THR A 1018 -2.95 -53.48 -31.86
N SER A 1019 -2.83 -54.62 -31.18
CA SER A 1019 -3.86 -55.07 -30.23
C SER A 1019 -3.87 -54.25 -28.93
N ILE A 1020 -2.78 -53.53 -28.62
CA ILE A 1020 -2.68 -52.64 -27.44
C ILE A 1020 -3.39 -51.32 -27.72
N ALA A 1021 -3.08 -50.69 -28.85
CA ALA A 1021 -3.70 -49.47 -29.34
C ALA A 1021 -3.53 -49.36 -30.87
N PRO A 1022 -4.29 -48.49 -31.57
CA PRO A 1022 -4.01 -48.17 -32.96
C PRO A 1022 -2.60 -47.58 -33.14
N LYS A 1023 -2.01 -47.71 -34.34
CA LYS A 1023 -0.79 -46.98 -34.69
C LYS A 1023 -0.99 -45.48 -34.46
N ASN A 1024 0.08 -44.78 -34.08
CA ASN A 1024 0.06 -43.35 -33.74
C ASN A 1024 -0.84 -43.10 -32.51
N SER A 1025 -0.49 -43.72 -31.39
CA SER A 1025 -1.17 -43.56 -30.11
C SER A 1025 -0.19 -43.12 -29.02
N LEU A 1026 -0.68 -42.38 -28.03
CA LEU A 1026 0.10 -42.12 -26.81
C LEU A 1026 0.15 -43.39 -25.94
N LEU A 1027 1.34 -43.90 -25.72
CA LEU A 1027 1.61 -45.10 -24.92
C LEU A 1027 2.61 -44.79 -23.80
N TYR A 1028 2.71 -45.69 -22.82
CA TYR A 1028 3.73 -45.61 -21.78
C TYR A 1028 4.39 -46.95 -21.43
N TRP A 1029 5.62 -46.87 -20.94
CA TRP A 1029 6.42 -47.97 -20.42
C TRP A 1029 6.83 -47.68 -18.98
N GLU A 1030 6.64 -48.64 -18.08
CA GLU A 1030 7.07 -48.56 -16.67
C GLU A 1030 8.52 -49.01 -16.55
N LEU A 1031 9.45 -48.07 -16.74
CA LEU A 1031 10.88 -48.39 -16.77
C LEU A 1031 11.48 -48.56 -15.37
N GLY A 1032 10.95 -47.85 -14.38
CA GLY A 1032 11.64 -47.69 -13.09
C GLY A 1032 13.08 -47.20 -13.31
N GLY A 1033 14.04 -47.80 -12.60
CA GLY A 1033 15.48 -47.53 -12.79
C GLY A 1033 16.13 -48.15 -14.04
N ALA A 1034 15.41 -48.92 -14.87
CA ALA A 1034 16.03 -49.64 -15.99
C ALA A 1034 16.26 -48.76 -17.22
N TRP A 1035 17.45 -48.84 -17.84
CA TRP A 1035 17.78 -48.12 -19.08
C TRP A 1035 17.37 -48.86 -20.36
N GLN A 1036 17.39 -50.20 -20.34
CA GLN A 1036 16.89 -51.00 -21.45
C GLN A 1036 15.38 -51.24 -21.35
N ILE A 1037 14.68 -51.06 -22.47
CA ILE A 1037 13.26 -51.33 -22.63
C ILE A 1037 13.11 -52.81 -23.01
N THR A 1038 12.55 -53.60 -22.09
CA THR A 1038 12.39 -55.06 -22.24
C THR A 1038 10.92 -55.50 -22.15
N MET A 1039 9.98 -54.56 -22.10
CA MET A 1039 8.55 -54.80 -21.91
C MET A 1039 7.71 -54.13 -23.00
N ALA A 1040 6.53 -54.68 -23.26
CA ALA A 1040 5.53 -54.06 -24.12
C ALA A 1040 4.96 -52.78 -23.48
N PRO A 1041 4.52 -51.80 -24.30
CA PRO A 1041 3.84 -50.62 -23.80
C PRO A 1041 2.48 -50.94 -23.19
N LYS A 1042 1.95 -49.97 -22.43
CA LYS A 1042 0.56 -49.90 -21.99
C LYS A 1042 -0.17 -48.75 -22.69
N ALA A 1043 -1.46 -48.94 -22.97
CA ALA A 1043 -2.31 -47.91 -23.54
C ALA A 1043 -2.68 -46.84 -22.51
N THR A 1044 -2.68 -45.58 -22.94
CA THR A 1044 -3.26 -44.47 -22.15
C THR A 1044 -4.75 -44.27 -22.43
N GLY A 1045 -5.24 -44.74 -23.58
CA GLY A 1045 -6.57 -44.42 -24.11
C GLY A 1045 -6.58 -43.19 -25.02
N GLU A 1046 -5.50 -42.41 -25.07
CA GLU A 1046 -5.41 -41.17 -25.86
C GLU A 1046 -4.84 -41.43 -27.27
N SER A 1047 -5.75 -41.73 -28.21
CA SER A 1047 -5.42 -41.93 -29.64
C SER A 1047 -6.25 -41.02 -30.57
N GLY A 1048 -7.57 -40.92 -30.33
CA GLY A 1048 -8.50 -40.21 -31.22
C GLY A 1048 -8.32 -38.69 -31.29
N ARG A 1049 -7.67 -38.07 -30.29
CA ARG A 1049 -7.44 -36.61 -30.25
C ARG A 1049 -6.23 -36.14 -31.06
N TRP A 1050 -5.37 -37.06 -31.51
CA TRP A 1050 -4.07 -36.74 -32.08
C TRP A 1050 -4.01 -37.15 -33.55
N LEU A 1051 -4.62 -36.34 -34.42
CA LEU A 1051 -4.71 -36.63 -35.86
C LEU A 1051 -3.44 -36.32 -36.65
N ASN A 1052 -2.58 -35.45 -36.12
CA ASN A 1052 -1.30 -35.13 -36.73
C ASN A 1052 -0.18 -35.86 -35.99
N THR A 1053 0.62 -36.65 -36.71
CA THR A 1053 1.71 -37.44 -36.10
C THR A 1053 2.88 -36.59 -35.64
N ASN A 1054 2.90 -35.29 -35.96
CA ASN A 1054 3.92 -34.36 -35.52
C ASN A 1054 3.63 -33.85 -34.10
N CYS A 1055 3.97 -34.67 -33.10
CA CYS A 1055 3.68 -34.42 -31.70
C CYS A 1055 4.93 -34.02 -30.91
N ASP A 1056 4.77 -33.17 -29.90
CA ASP A 1056 5.77 -32.91 -28.86
C ASP A 1056 5.21 -33.27 -27.50
N LEU A 1057 6.07 -33.78 -26.62
CA LEU A 1057 5.72 -34.23 -25.27
C LEU A 1057 6.68 -33.55 -24.30
N VAL A 1058 6.13 -32.85 -23.30
CA VAL A 1058 6.89 -32.16 -22.27
C VAL A 1058 6.34 -32.54 -20.89
N PRO A 1059 7.15 -33.16 -20.02
CA PRO A 1059 6.68 -33.61 -18.71
C PRO A 1059 6.63 -32.42 -17.73
N TYR A 1060 5.69 -32.46 -16.79
CA TYR A 1060 5.70 -31.59 -15.61
C TYR A 1060 4.86 -32.21 -14.50
N GLY A 1061 5.33 -32.14 -13.26
CA GLY A 1061 4.65 -32.75 -12.12
C GLY A 1061 4.32 -34.23 -12.36
N ASP A 1062 3.09 -34.62 -12.02
CA ASP A 1062 2.58 -35.98 -12.20
C ASP A 1062 1.84 -36.19 -13.54
N GLY A 1063 2.34 -35.58 -14.62
CA GLY A 1063 1.75 -35.67 -15.94
C GLY A 1063 2.65 -35.13 -17.06
N LEU A 1064 2.04 -34.92 -18.22
CA LEU A 1064 2.73 -34.38 -19.40
C LEU A 1064 1.80 -33.50 -20.24
N PHE A 1065 2.39 -32.47 -20.85
CA PHE A 1065 1.79 -31.74 -21.95
C PHE A 1065 2.10 -32.46 -23.25
N MET A 1066 1.06 -32.67 -24.06
CA MET A 1066 1.18 -33.21 -25.41
C MET A 1066 0.60 -32.23 -26.41
N SER A 1067 1.34 -31.95 -27.47
CA SER A 1067 0.93 -31.04 -28.54
C SER A 1067 0.87 -31.75 -29.90
N GLN A 1068 0.20 -31.10 -30.85
CA GLN A 1068 0.25 -31.47 -32.27
C GLN A 1068 0.16 -30.22 -33.15
N VAL A 1069 0.50 -30.35 -34.43
CA VAL A 1069 0.33 -29.25 -35.39
C VAL A 1069 -1.15 -29.05 -35.75
N ARG A 1070 -1.65 -27.84 -35.57
CA ARG A 1070 -3.00 -27.39 -35.95
C ARG A 1070 -2.92 -25.99 -36.58
N SER A 1071 -3.44 -25.83 -37.79
CA SER A 1071 -3.53 -24.50 -38.43
C SER A 1071 -4.59 -23.63 -37.76
N ALA A 1072 -4.62 -22.34 -38.11
CA ALA A 1072 -5.63 -21.40 -37.63
C ALA A 1072 -7.05 -21.96 -37.82
N GLY A 1073 -7.88 -21.86 -36.77
CA GLY A 1073 -9.28 -22.32 -36.76
C GLY A 1073 -9.47 -23.82 -36.53
N ASN A 1074 -8.40 -24.59 -36.36
CA ASN A 1074 -8.46 -26.04 -36.20
C ASN A 1074 -8.24 -26.53 -34.76
N ASN A 1075 -8.22 -25.65 -33.77
CA ASN A 1075 -8.17 -26.01 -32.35
C ASN A 1075 -9.59 -26.43 -31.88
N SER A 1076 -9.82 -27.70 -31.53
CA SER A 1076 -11.14 -28.18 -31.06
C SER A 1076 -11.04 -29.13 -29.88
N LEU A 1077 -12.11 -29.28 -29.09
CA LEU A 1077 -12.16 -30.24 -27.98
C LEU A 1077 -11.76 -31.66 -28.42
N GLY A 1078 -12.25 -32.06 -29.60
CA GLY A 1078 -11.95 -33.37 -30.19
C GLY A 1078 -10.52 -33.49 -30.71
N VAL A 1079 -9.92 -32.39 -31.20
CA VAL A 1079 -8.57 -32.38 -31.81
C VAL A 1079 -7.85 -31.08 -31.45
N PRO A 1080 -7.27 -30.98 -30.24
CA PRO A 1080 -6.73 -29.73 -29.72
C PRO A 1080 -5.32 -29.42 -30.24
N CYS A 1081 -4.86 -28.18 -30.05
CA CYS A 1081 -3.44 -27.83 -30.25
C CYS A 1081 -2.55 -28.52 -29.22
N PHE A 1082 -2.96 -28.54 -27.95
CA PHE A 1082 -2.31 -29.29 -26.90
C PHE A 1082 -3.27 -29.67 -25.75
N ALA A 1083 -2.85 -30.62 -24.93
CA ALA A 1083 -3.55 -31.04 -23.72
C ALA A 1083 -2.56 -31.40 -22.62
N TYR A 1084 -2.99 -31.31 -21.35
CA TYR A 1084 -2.25 -31.87 -20.22
C TYR A 1084 -2.91 -33.18 -19.77
N ILE A 1085 -2.10 -34.23 -19.68
CA ILE A 1085 -2.53 -35.61 -19.40
C ILE A 1085 -1.85 -36.06 -18.12
N GLY A 1086 -2.64 -36.43 -17.11
CA GLY A 1086 -2.12 -36.95 -15.85
C GLY A 1086 -1.60 -38.39 -15.96
N THR A 1087 -0.84 -38.83 -14.97
CA THR A 1087 -0.39 -40.24 -14.83
C THR A 1087 -1.52 -41.24 -14.59
N ASP A 1088 -2.70 -40.74 -14.21
CA ASP A 1088 -4.01 -41.44 -14.22
C ASP A 1088 -4.60 -41.60 -15.63
N ASN A 1089 -3.91 -41.08 -16.65
CA ASN A 1089 -4.30 -40.97 -18.06
C ASN A 1089 -5.53 -40.08 -18.30
N ALA A 1090 -5.95 -39.27 -17.32
CA ALA A 1090 -7.03 -38.32 -17.52
C ALA A 1090 -6.52 -37.05 -18.21
N VAL A 1091 -7.30 -36.53 -19.17
CA VAL A 1091 -7.08 -35.20 -19.74
C VAL A 1091 -7.55 -34.16 -18.73
N LYS A 1092 -6.62 -33.45 -18.10
CA LYS A 1092 -6.88 -32.46 -17.05
C LYS A 1092 -6.94 -31.02 -17.58
N TYR A 1093 -6.38 -30.78 -18.76
CA TYR A 1093 -6.52 -29.52 -19.50
C TYR A 1093 -6.57 -29.79 -21.01
N ASN A 1094 -7.35 -29.01 -21.75
CA ASN A 1094 -7.53 -29.16 -23.19
C ASN A 1094 -7.62 -27.78 -23.86
N SER A 1095 -6.66 -27.43 -24.72
CA SER A 1095 -6.62 -26.12 -25.37
C SER A 1095 -7.84 -25.83 -26.25
N GLY A 1096 -8.61 -26.87 -26.59
CA GLY A 1096 -9.82 -26.79 -27.39
C GLY A 1096 -11.08 -26.43 -26.59
N ASN A 1097 -10.99 -26.07 -25.32
CA ASN A 1097 -12.13 -25.50 -24.59
C ASN A 1097 -12.58 -24.18 -25.22
N GLU A 1098 -13.87 -23.82 -25.09
CA GLU A 1098 -14.45 -22.65 -25.75
C GLU A 1098 -13.78 -21.33 -25.32
N ASP A 1099 -13.51 -21.17 -24.02
CA ASP A 1099 -12.87 -19.97 -23.47
C ASP A 1099 -11.41 -19.81 -23.96
N ASP A 1100 -10.70 -20.93 -24.16
CA ASP A 1100 -9.29 -20.95 -24.56
C ASP A 1100 -9.12 -20.71 -26.07
N LYS A 1101 -10.03 -21.25 -26.89
CA LYS A 1101 -9.97 -21.14 -28.37
C LYS A 1101 -10.01 -19.70 -28.89
N VAL A 1102 -10.55 -18.76 -28.12
CA VAL A 1102 -10.63 -17.34 -28.48
C VAL A 1102 -9.24 -16.75 -28.70
N TRP A 1103 -8.23 -17.23 -27.96
CA TRP A 1103 -6.86 -16.74 -28.01
C TRP A 1103 -5.82 -17.83 -28.36
N ILE A 1104 -6.18 -19.12 -28.33
CA ILE A 1104 -5.38 -20.23 -28.88
C ILE A 1104 -5.91 -20.62 -30.26
N THR A 1105 -5.47 -19.93 -31.30
CA THR A 1105 -6.01 -20.09 -32.65
C THR A 1105 -5.31 -21.17 -33.48
N SER A 1106 -4.04 -21.45 -33.21
CA SER A 1106 -3.20 -22.43 -33.92
C SER A 1106 -2.04 -22.94 -33.05
N GLY A 1107 -1.39 -24.02 -33.48
CA GLY A 1107 -0.20 -24.56 -32.83
C GLY A 1107 0.74 -25.23 -33.84
N ASN A 1108 2.04 -24.97 -33.74
CA ASN A 1108 3.07 -25.51 -34.62
C ASN A 1108 3.80 -26.74 -34.00
N SER A 1109 3.20 -27.36 -32.98
CA SER A 1109 3.71 -28.41 -32.08
C SER A 1109 4.79 -27.99 -31.06
N ALA A 1110 5.45 -26.84 -31.18
CA ALA A 1110 6.41 -26.42 -30.16
C ALA A 1110 5.66 -26.04 -28.87
N ILE A 1111 5.98 -26.72 -27.78
CA ILE A 1111 5.49 -26.40 -26.43
C ILE A 1111 6.65 -26.42 -25.44
N ALA A 1112 6.59 -25.59 -24.41
CA ALA A 1112 7.52 -25.61 -23.30
C ALA A 1112 6.82 -25.17 -22.01
N ILE A 1113 7.19 -25.78 -20.88
CA ILE A 1113 6.79 -25.38 -19.52
C ILE A 1113 8.05 -25.06 -18.74
N SER A 1114 8.07 -23.94 -18.02
CA SER A 1114 9.22 -23.53 -17.23
C SER A 1114 9.48 -24.52 -16.08
N PRO A 1115 10.71 -24.64 -15.58
CA PRO A 1115 11.04 -25.56 -14.48
C PRO A 1115 10.24 -25.32 -13.20
N ASP A 1116 9.81 -24.09 -12.94
CA ASP A 1116 8.95 -23.73 -11.81
C ASP A 1116 7.44 -23.96 -12.07
N GLY A 1117 7.10 -24.35 -13.30
CA GLY A 1117 5.74 -24.65 -13.74
C GLY A 1117 4.81 -23.46 -13.85
N LYS A 1118 5.33 -22.23 -13.89
CA LYS A 1118 4.51 -21.00 -13.91
C LYS A 1118 4.36 -20.38 -15.29
N THR A 1119 5.22 -20.71 -16.24
CA THR A 1119 5.19 -20.14 -17.59
C THR A 1119 5.10 -21.24 -18.64
N PHE A 1120 4.08 -21.19 -19.49
CA PHE A 1120 3.94 -22.08 -20.63
C PHE A 1120 4.02 -21.30 -21.94
N VAL A 1121 4.74 -21.85 -22.92
CA VAL A 1121 4.83 -21.27 -24.27
C VAL A 1121 4.29 -22.23 -25.30
N LEU A 1122 3.40 -21.73 -26.15
CA LEU A 1122 2.96 -22.40 -27.36
C LEU A 1122 3.53 -21.66 -28.59
N GLY A 1123 4.28 -22.39 -29.42
CA GLY A 1123 4.60 -21.92 -30.77
C GLY A 1123 3.36 -21.99 -31.65
N THR A 1124 2.94 -20.86 -32.20
CA THR A 1124 1.85 -20.78 -33.18
C THR A 1124 2.42 -20.65 -34.60
N TYR A 1125 1.55 -20.52 -35.60
CA TYR A 1125 1.99 -20.27 -36.98
C TYR A 1125 2.54 -18.85 -37.20
N GLY A 1126 2.28 -17.90 -36.30
CA GLY A 1126 2.66 -16.50 -36.43
C GLY A 1126 3.57 -15.96 -35.32
N ASN A 1127 3.46 -16.50 -34.12
CA ASN A 1127 4.07 -15.97 -32.91
C ASN A 1127 4.35 -17.06 -31.87
N PHE A 1128 4.92 -16.66 -30.74
CA PHE A 1128 4.85 -17.40 -29.50
C PHE A 1128 3.73 -16.81 -28.63
N LEU A 1129 2.86 -17.68 -28.13
CA LEU A 1129 1.87 -17.36 -27.12
C LEU A 1129 2.43 -17.75 -25.75
N VAL A 1130 2.66 -16.75 -24.90
CA VAL A 1130 3.12 -16.92 -23.52
C VAL A 1130 1.91 -16.94 -22.60
N MET A 1131 1.83 -17.93 -21.73
CA MET A 1131 0.75 -18.16 -20.79
C MET A 1131 1.29 -18.25 -19.36
N ASP A 1132 0.56 -17.66 -18.41
CA ASP A 1132 0.76 -17.94 -17.00
C ASP A 1132 0.04 -19.24 -16.64
N VAL A 1133 0.67 -20.02 -15.76
CA VAL A 1133 0.17 -21.33 -15.31
C VAL A 1133 0.00 -21.32 -13.80
N SER A 1134 -1.17 -21.75 -13.35
CA SER A 1134 -1.45 -22.03 -11.95
C SER A 1134 -1.94 -23.47 -11.80
N TRP A 1135 -1.72 -24.07 -10.63
CA TRP A 1135 -2.03 -25.47 -10.39
C TRP A 1135 -3.06 -25.60 -9.27
N LYS A 1136 -4.10 -26.39 -9.50
CA LYS A 1136 -5.10 -26.78 -8.48
C LYS A 1136 -5.33 -28.28 -8.57
N ASP A 1137 -5.13 -28.99 -7.47
CA ASP A 1137 -5.30 -30.45 -7.39
C ASP A 1137 -4.56 -31.22 -8.51
N GLY A 1138 -3.37 -30.73 -8.90
CA GLY A 1138 -2.55 -31.33 -9.97
C GLY A 1138 -3.07 -31.09 -11.40
N ALA A 1139 -4.07 -30.23 -11.59
CA ALA A 1139 -4.54 -29.76 -12.90
C ALA A 1139 -4.09 -28.31 -13.15
N PRO A 1140 -3.60 -27.97 -14.36
CA PRO A 1140 -3.21 -26.62 -14.68
C PRO A 1140 -4.41 -25.76 -15.10
N THR A 1141 -4.39 -24.49 -14.71
CA THR A 1141 -5.21 -23.42 -15.27
C THR A 1141 -4.29 -22.45 -16.00
N MET A 1142 -4.63 -22.11 -17.23
CA MET A 1142 -3.81 -21.30 -18.14
C MET A 1142 -4.50 -19.97 -18.43
N THR A 1143 -3.75 -18.88 -18.46
CA THR A 1143 -4.26 -17.57 -18.93
C THR A 1143 -3.27 -16.96 -19.93
N LYS A 1144 -3.80 -16.32 -20.99
CA LYS A 1144 -2.96 -15.56 -21.91
C LYS A 1144 -2.24 -14.44 -21.15
N ARG A 1145 -0.90 -14.43 -21.26
CA ARG A 1145 -0.07 -13.34 -20.74
C ARG A 1145 0.20 -12.32 -21.85
N PHE A 1146 0.91 -12.72 -22.90
CA PHE A 1146 1.20 -11.88 -24.08
C PHE A 1146 1.65 -12.74 -25.27
N GLU A 1147 1.86 -12.11 -26.42
CA GLU A 1147 2.40 -12.75 -27.62
C GLU A 1147 3.63 -11.98 -28.14
N PHE A 1148 4.62 -12.69 -28.69
CA PHE A 1148 5.76 -12.06 -29.36
C PHE A 1148 6.20 -12.83 -30.61
N ALA A 1149 6.78 -12.13 -31.57
CA ALA A 1149 7.17 -12.73 -32.84
C ALA A 1149 8.56 -13.39 -32.77
N PRO A 1150 8.74 -14.64 -33.25
CA PRO A 1150 10.06 -15.19 -33.53
C PRO A 1150 10.74 -14.46 -34.71
N THR A 1151 12.05 -14.66 -34.91
CA THR A 1151 12.77 -14.12 -36.08
C THR A 1151 12.15 -14.54 -37.42
N LYS A 1152 11.54 -15.72 -37.45
CA LYS A 1152 10.76 -16.23 -38.57
C LYS A 1152 9.68 -17.18 -38.06
N ALA A 1153 8.44 -16.86 -38.39
CA ALA A 1153 7.31 -17.71 -38.04
C ALA A 1153 7.46 -19.12 -38.65
N GLY A 1154 7.22 -20.13 -37.81
CA GLY A 1154 7.43 -21.55 -38.12
C GLY A 1154 6.14 -22.25 -38.52
N ASP A 1155 6.19 -23.10 -39.54
CA ASP A 1155 5.12 -24.07 -39.81
C ASP A 1155 5.13 -25.17 -38.76
N TRP A 1156 6.32 -25.69 -38.40
CA TRP A 1156 6.57 -26.69 -37.36
C TRP A 1156 7.79 -26.33 -36.49
N GLY A 1157 7.76 -26.65 -35.20
CA GLY A 1157 8.91 -26.44 -34.32
C GLY A 1157 9.02 -27.40 -33.12
N THR A 1158 10.04 -27.16 -32.29
CA THR A 1158 10.31 -27.83 -31.00
C THR A 1158 10.83 -26.77 -30.04
N ALA A 1159 10.41 -26.81 -28.76
CA ALA A 1159 10.87 -25.85 -27.77
C ALA A 1159 11.15 -26.50 -26.42
N ARG A 1160 12.11 -25.99 -25.65
CA ARG A 1160 12.32 -26.33 -24.23
C ARG A 1160 12.78 -25.09 -23.48
N PHE A 1161 12.44 -24.99 -22.19
CA PHE A 1161 13.05 -24.00 -21.31
C PHE A 1161 14.35 -24.54 -20.72
N ASP A 1162 15.36 -23.70 -20.59
CA ASP A 1162 16.47 -23.98 -19.66
C ASP A 1162 16.03 -23.74 -18.21
N TYR A 1163 16.96 -23.92 -17.27
CA TYR A 1163 16.64 -23.79 -15.84
C TYR A 1163 16.19 -22.38 -15.42
N ALA A 1164 16.62 -21.34 -16.15
CA ALA A 1164 16.26 -19.95 -15.87
C ALA A 1164 15.02 -19.47 -16.64
N GLY A 1165 14.39 -20.34 -17.44
CA GLY A 1165 13.23 -19.96 -18.25
C GLY A 1165 13.59 -19.23 -19.55
N ASN A 1166 14.82 -19.39 -20.07
CA ASN A 1166 15.13 -19.00 -21.45
C ASN A 1166 14.59 -20.06 -22.41
N LEU A 1167 13.91 -19.64 -23.48
CA LEU A 1167 13.25 -20.52 -24.43
C LEU A 1167 14.20 -20.94 -25.54
N HIS A 1168 14.61 -22.21 -25.53
CA HIS A 1168 15.37 -22.84 -26.58
C HIS A 1168 14.40 -23.36 -27.64
N TYR A 1169 14.50 -22.86 -28.87
CA TYR A 1169 13.55 -23.10 -29.94
C TYR A 1169 14.24 -23.52 -31.23
N TYR A 1170 13.59 -24.40 -31.97
CA TYR A 1170 13.94 -24.68 -33.35
C TYR A 1170 12.71 -24.65 -34.24
N ALA A 1171 12.77 -23.83 -35.30
CA ALA A 1171 11.76 -23.79 -36.36
C ALA A 1171 12.25 -24.53 -37.60
N ARG A 1172 11.41 -25.44 -38.11
CA ARG A 1172 11.66 -26.16 -39.38
C ARG A 1172 11.81 -25.20 -40.57
N SER A 1173 10.93 -24.20 -40.69
CA SER A 1173 10.92 -23.26 -41.82
C SER A 1173 12.15 -22.36 -41.89
N SER A 1174 12.80 -22.10 -40.75
CA SER A 1174 14.03 -21.29 -40.65
C SER A 1174 15.29 -22.16 -40.72
N GLY A 1175 15.22 -23.40 -40.23
CA GLY A 1175 16.39 -24.26 -40.07
C GLY A 1175 17.38 -23.70 -39.05
N LYS A 1176 16.89 -22.94 -38.06
CA LYS A 1176 17.70 -22.28 -37.04
C LYS A 1176 17.33 -22.75 -35.65
N TYR A 1177 18.35 -23.01 -34.84
CA TYR A 1177 18.28 -23.09 -33.40
C TYR A 1177 18.41 -21.68 -32.83
N GLU A 1178 17.50 -21.30 -31.94
CA GLU A 1178 17.38 -19.97 -31.40
C GLU A 1178 17.11 -20.05 -29.91
N VAL A 1179 17.67 -19.13 -29.13
CA VAL A 1179 17.36 -18.98 -27.72
C VAL A 1179 16.75 -17.59 -27.54
N TYR A 1180 15.64 -17.54 -26.81
CA TYR A 1180 14.92 -16.30 -26.51
C TYR A 1180 14.87 -16.09 -24.99
N ALA A 1181 15.10 -14.86 -24.56
CA ALA A 1181 14.74 -14.44 -23.20
C ALA A 1181 13.27 -14.02 -23.20
N ILE A 1182 12.52 -14.43 -22.19
CA ILE A 1182 11.09 -14.10 -22.06
C ILE A 1182 10.94 -12.86 -21.19
N ALA A 1183 10.08 -11.93 -21.62
CA ALA A 1183 9.82 -10.67 -20.92
C ALA A 1183 9.34 -10.93 -19.50
N GLN A 1184 10.07 -10.38 -18.53
CA GLN A 1184 9.77 -10.47 -17.11
C GLN A 1184 10.64 -9.49 -16.33
N GLU A 1185 10.09 -8.94 -15.26
CA GLU A 1185 10.79 -8.08 -14.32
C GLU A 1185 11.69 -8.91 -13.38
N HIS A 1186 12.93 -8.46 -13.19
CA HIS A 1186 13.92 -9.03 -12.28
C HIS A 1186 13.83 -10.55 -12.03
N PRO A 1187 13.99 -11.41 -13.06
CA PRO A 1187 13.81 -12.84 -12.89
C PRO A 1187 14.71 -13.42 -11.81
N VAL A 1188 14.09 -14.14 -10.87
CA VAL A 1188 14.76 -14.78 -9.75
C VAL A 1188 14.89 -16.26 -10.04
N VAL A 1189 16.13 -16.76 -10.04
CA VAL A 1189 16.42 -18.18 -10.24
C VAL A 1189 17.18 -18.72 -9.04
N THR A 1190 16.59 -19.70 -8.37
CA THR A 1190 17.19 -20.35 -7.20
C THR A 1190 17.67 -21.75 -7.58
N THR A 1191 18.95 -22.03 -7.37
CA THR A 1191 19.55 -23.33 -7.67
C THR A 1191 19.99 -23.99 -6.36
N PRO A 1192 19.45 -25.18 -6.03
CA PRO A 1192 19.87 -25.90 -4.83
C PRO A 1192 21.23 -26.56 -5.02
N ALA A 1193 22.02 -26.62 -3.95
CA ALA A 1193 23.17 -27.52 -3.90
C ALA A 1193 22.69 -28.98 -3.80
N LEU A 1194 23.60 -29.93 -4.02
CA LEU A 1194 23.29 -31.34 -3.77
C LEU A 1194 22.88 -31.53 -2.31
N ALA A 1195 21.83 -32.33 -2.07
CA ALA A 1195 21.36 -32.59 -0.70
C ALA A 1195 22.43 -33.20 0.23
N THR A 1196 23.50 -33.79 -0.34
CA THR A 1196 24.66 -34.31 0.38
C THR A 1196 25.71 -33.24 0.72
N ASP A 1197 25.68 -32.08 0.07
CA ASP A 1197 26.58 -30.96 0.35
C ASP A 1197 25.94 -30.05 1.41
N ILE A 1198 26.29 -30.30 2.67
CA ILE A 1198 25.66 -29.71 3.84
C ILE A 1198 26.64 -28.76 4.54
N ILE A 1199 26.16 -27.57 4.91
CA ILE A 1199 26.92 -26.60 5.70
C ILE A 1199 26.62 -26.83 7.19
N LYS A 1200 27.68 -26.90 8.02
CA LYS A 1200 27.58 -27.10 9.47
C LYS A 1200 27.83 -25.81 10.24
N GLY A 1201 27.06 -25.59 11.31
CA GLY A 1201 27.27 -24.49 12.27
C GLY A 1201 28.66 -24.52 12.93
N LYS A 1202 29.06 -23.41 13.55
CA LYS A 1202 30.30 -23.34 14.32
C LYS A 1202 30.15 -24.09 15.65
N SER A 1203 31.14 -24.90 16.04
CA SER A 1203 31.29 -25.33 17.43
C SER A 1203 31.98 -24.21 18.24
N SER A 1204 31.28 -23.50 19.11
CA SER A 1204 31.95 -22.74 20.16
C SER A 1204 32.18 -23.65 21.37
N ALA A 1205 33.32 -24.35 21.38
CA ALA A 1205 33.90 -24.63 22.68
C ALA A 1205 34.19 -23.26 23.31
N VAL A 1206 33.61 -22.98 24.49
CA VAL A 1206 34.20 -21.98 25.38
C VAL A 1206 35.63 -22.44 25.59
N GLU A 1207 36.60 -21.76 24.97
CA GLU A 1207 38.00 -22.06 25.18
C GLU A 1207 38.28 -21.93 26.69
N ASP A 1208 38.77 -23.00 27.30
CA ASP A 1208 39.38 -22.95 28.62
C ASP A 1208 40.42 -21.81 28.61
N LEU A 1209 40.33 -20.88 29.56
CA LEU A 1209 41.37 -19.86 29.75
C LEU A 1209 42.60 -20.54 30.35
N TYR A 1210 43.60 -20.81 29.51
CA TYR A 1210 44.89 -21.39 29.89
C TYR A 1210 45.94 -20.30 30.12
N ASP A 1211 46.45 -20.19 31.35
CA ASP A 1211 47.75 -19.57 31.66
C ASP A 1211 48.64 -20.71 32.19
N GLU A 1212 49.78 -21.00 31.55
CA GLU A 1212 50.56 -22.26 31.66
C GLU A 1212 51.21 -22.53 33.04
N ALA A 1213 50.96 -21.72 34.05
CA ALA A 1213 51.43 -21.94 35.41
C ALA A 1213 50.31 -22.53 36.31
N VAL A 1214 50.13 -23.85 36.26
CA VAL A 1214 49.24 -24.56 37.20
C VAL A 1214 49.94 -24.69 38.55
N ASP A 1215 49.47 -23.96 39.56
CA ASP A 1215 49.76 -24.27 40.95
C ASP A 1215 48.83 -25.41 41.41
N ALA A 1216 49.33 -26.65 41.35
CA ALA A 1216 48.54 -27.85 41.66
C ALA A 1216 48.08 -27.93 43.13
N GLU A 1217 48.67 -27.10 44.01
CA GLU A 1217 48.34 -27.01 45.44
C GLU A 1217 47.23 -25.96 45.72
N ALA A 1218 46.81 -25.18 44.71
CA ALA A 1218 45.76 -24.17 44.89
C ALA A 1218 44.37 -24.83 45.10
N PRO A 1219 43.51 -24.24 45.97
CA PRO A 1219 42.18 -24.78 46.26
C PRO A 1219 41.27 -24.74 45.04
N VAL A 1220 40.49 -25.82 44.88
CA VAL A 1220 39.52 -25.97 43.77
C VAL A 1220 38.21 -25.31 44.16
N LEU A 1221 37.79 -24.32 43.38
CA LEU A 1221 36.53 -23.60 43.56
C LEU A 1221 35.59 -23.91 42.40
N TYR A 1222 34.30 -24.05 42.67
CA TYR A 1222 33.29 -24.20 41.64
C TYR A 1222 32.39 -22.98 41.65
N TYR A 1223 32.03 -22.46 40.48
CA TYR A 1223 31.07 -21.37 40.33
C TYR A 1223 29.92 -21.85 39.45
N ASN A 1224 28.69 -21.50 39.80
CA ASN A 1224 27.57 -21.70 38.87
C ASN A 1224 27.68 -20.69 37.71
N LEU A 1225 26.84 -20.84 36.68
CA LEU A 1225 26.86 -19.97 35.50
C LEU A 1225 26.50 -18.49 35.79
N GLN A 1226 26.07 -18.16 37.01
CA GLN A 1226 25.81 -16.80 37.47
C GLN A 1226 27.00 -16.20 38.24
N GLY A 1227 28.14 -16.91 38.31
CA GLY A 1227 29.35 -16.45 39.01
C GLY A 1227 29.31 -16.62 40.53
N ILE A 1228 28.35 -17.38 41.06
CA ILE A 1228 28.24 -17.66 42.50
C ILE A 1228 29.06 -18.90 42.84
N GLN A 1229 29.95 -18.78 43.81
CA GLN A 1229 30.76 -19.91 44.29
C GLN A 1229 29.87 -20.96 44.98
N VAL A 1230 30.04 -22.21 44.60
CA VAL A 1230 29.35 -23.38 45.15
C VAL A 1230 30.37 -24.32 45.78
N ALA A 1231 30.10 -24.80 46.99
CA ALA A 1231 30.95 -25.79 47.65
C ALA A 1231 30.93 -27.10 46.86
N ALA A 1232 32.08 -27.76 46.74
CA ALA A 1232 32.22 -29.00 45.96
C ALA A 1232 31.24 -30.10 46.41
N ASP A 1233 30.98 -30.19 47.72
CA ASP A 1233 30.07 -31.17 48.33
C ASP A 1233 28.58 -30.85 48.09
N ASN A 1234 28.27 -29.66 47.58
CA ASN A 1234 26.91 -29.16 47.33
C ASN A 1234 26.61 -29.00 45.82
N LEU A 1235 27.42 -29.60 44.96
CA LEU A 1235 27.17 -29.59 43.52
C LEU A 1235 25.99 -30.52 43.19
N THR A 1236 24.94 -29.97 42.60
CA THR A 1236 23.81 -30.72 42.04
C THR A 1236 24.04 -30.98 40.54
N PRO A 1237 23.29 -31.90 39.89
CA PRO A 1237 23.40 -32.07 38.45
C PRO A 1237 23.23 -30.74 37.70
N GLY A 1238 24.22 -30.37 36.89
CA GLY A 1238 24.32 -29.04 36.31
C GLY A 1238 25.71 -28.68 35.80
N VAL A 1239 25.83 -27.49 35.19
CA VAL A 1239 27.06 -26.97 34.60
C VAL A 1239 27.70 -25.95 35.55
N TYR A 1240 29.01 -26.12 35.81
CA TYR A 1240 29.79 -25.26 36.69
C TYR A 1240 31.12 -24.88 36.05
N VAL A 1241 31.73 -23.81 36.55
CA VAL A 1241 33.10 -23.40 36.23
C VAL A 1241 33.99 -23.81 37.40
N ARG A 1242 34.86 -24.80 37.18
CA ARG A 1242 35.90 -25.23 38.11
C ARG A 1242 37.14 -24.36 37.92
N VAL A 1243 37.50 -23.60 38.95
CA VAL A 1243 38.70 -22.77 39.00
C VAL A 1243 39.71 -23.41 39.95
N GLN A 1244 40.95 -23.59 39.50
CA GLN A 1244 42.07 -24.02 40.34
C GLN A 1244 43.31 -23.20 39.97
N GLY A 1245 43.80 -22.39 40.90
CA GLY A 1245 44.82 -21.39 40.59
C GLY A 1245 44.30 -20.38 39.56
N LYS A 1246 45.05 -20.16 38.47
CA LYS A 1246 44.65 -19.30 37.34
C LYS A 1246 43.86 -20.03 36.24
N LYS A 1247 43.66 -21.34 36.37
CA LYS A 1247 42.98 -22.16 35.36
C LYS A 1247 41.49 -22.26 35.68
N ALA A 1248 40.64 -21.82 34.75
CA ALA A 1248 39.18 -22.01 34.81
C ALA A 1248 38.76 -23.03 33.74
N THR A 1249 37.99 -24.04 34.13
CA THR A 1249 37.55 -25.16 33.27
C THR A 1249 36.06 -25.42 33.47
N LYS A 1250 35.32 -25.65 32.39
CA LYS A 1250 33.91 -26.05 32.49
C LYS A 1250 33.82 -27.50 32.96
N VAL A 1251 32.99 -27.76 33.97
CA VAL A 1251 32.70 -29.10 34.46
C VAL A 1251 31.19 -29.33 34.49
N VAL A 1252 30.76 -30.52 34.09
CA VAL A 1252 29.36 -30.94 34.14
C VAL A 1252 29.25 -32.00 35.22
N ILE A 1253 28.45 -31.70 36.23
CA ILE A 1253 28.11 -32.65 37.30
C ILE A 1253 26.85 -33.37 36.82
N LYS A 1254 26.91 -34.69 36.74
CA LYS A 1254 25.81 -35.54 36.26
C LYS A 1254 24.97 -36.04 37.42
#